data_AF-A0AAD5VWD7-F1
#
_entry.id   AF-A0AAD5VWD7-F1
#
_cell.length_a   1.000
_cell.length_b   1.000
_cell.length_c   1.000
_cell.angle_alpha   90.00
_cell.angle_beta   90.00
_cell.angle_gamma   90.00
#
_symmetry.space_group_name_H-M   'P 1'
#
loop_
_entity.id
_entity.type
_entity.pdbx_description
1 polymer ?
#
loop_
_entity_poly.entity_id
_entity_poly.type
_entity_poly.pdbx_seq_one_letter_code
_entity_poly.pdbx_strand_id
1 'polypeptide(L)'
;MQPQSFISASTAGQPELKANGLSATEFMFQQILATLQKSQEDIAELRRETAELRLVNASLERQIRDGLQHNYHNSRNGTPGFMTPAPPSPQLRAKLSPFLSHSIPAVSVQPPELLYRPSPLGDNVLSAVPLGTRDIPGFYVVIPAGGAGTRLWPLSREDHPKFLLDVTLQGRSLIQATWDRLLPLTSPTRTAVVAGPAHIASIREQLPELQLENLFCEPGPKDSMAAIGLAAAVLAKRDPDAIIGSFAADHMISGDDAFLSAVAEAVEVAKKDYLVTIGIAPSHPSTGFGYIRLGEKLGYKEAPNARLVSSFKEKPDARTAASYIATGIYRWNAGMFVTKATLLLDLLKEYKPDIHDGLVKIAEVWDEGEAARGRVLGEVWHALEKIPIDNAVAEPAAAQGRVAVVPATFGWDDVGDFSSLADLLPAEANQPRVLGDNHLVLTEQVAGGIVVPGSGRLIACLGVDDLVIVDMPDTLLVTTRARSQEVKRLLCLLIAIEGVEGGNAGWRKVLSASPFTTIMSVYKTDSRTSENYGSVSGAPALSPAEEQPDVLPVPPVDREYGRLKRGLSARQVQMIAIAGTIGTGLFLGTGSSLATGGPASMLICYAIIGVIVYITLLLLGEMATQYPIAGSFGTYCTRFFSPSYGFALSWNYWFNDAVSVAGDLVAAQLVMAYWTEWHPWAIGLIFWFFLVGINAVHVRAYGELEYWLASLKVIAVIVFIILGILVNVGVNPEHHYIGGENWRLPGAPFVGGFGGFARVFVTASFAYGGTESLGITAGETKNPSKNMPRVVKFVFWRILIFYIVSILLIGLNVPYTYPNLSNKSTVTSPFTIVFKQVGSAGAASFMNTVVFTSVLSAANHALFAGTRVLYGLSAVHQAPRFFSWTTKQGVPLPSLLATSSISILCFGSSYIGNGALWSWLQNLVGVSNQIAWFSIGLASWRFRKAWVRQGRSLDSMKFRAAWTWPWGPAFVSISVFCLILIQGWSSFHPTFSAIDFVSYYIEIPVILVMYILWMLIKRPGFKASTETSRSRRIWYSDLVDINTVDLSKDEYEDVQDDRVEDETRQARVTKGNPVIRALWRLYYWVVPFSISSVQGLALWEYLTEVAIGAAARRVGTIHSWKVLWLAESRSLYYTLLIAYTHALCRDA
;
A
#
# COMPACT_ATOMS: atom_id res chain seq x y z
N MET A 1 80.92 9.57 -26.94
CA MET A 1 81.09 10.02 -28.34
C MET A 1 79.71 10.23 -28.95
N GLN A 2 79.48 11.35 -29.64
CA GLN A 2 78.54 11.44 -30.78
C GLN A 2 79.40 11.37 -32.07
N PRO A 3 78.87 10.97 -33.24
CA PRO A 3 78.06 11.81 -34.16
C PRO A 3 76.68 11.17 -34.49
N GLN A 4 75.60 11.78 -35.02
CA GLN A 4 75.28 12.85 -36.02
C GLN A 4 74.95 12.38 -37.46
N SER A 5 73.67 12.52 -37.86
CA SER A 5 73.09 12.66 -39.25
C SER A 5 71.55 12.40 -39.20
N PHE A 6 70.55 13.23 -39.52
CA PHE A 6 70.34 14.61 -40.06
C PHE A 6 70.14 14.81 -41.59
N ILE A 7 69.11 15.63 -41.94
CA ILE A 7 68.72 16.17 -43.29
C ILE A 7 67.99 15.15 -44.22
N SER A 8 66.94 15.45 -45.02
CA SER A 8 66.15 16.67 -45.39
C SER A 8 64.62 16.41 -45.18
N ALA A 9 63.74 17.36 -44.84
CA ALA A 9 63.16 18.49 -45.62
C ALA A 9 62.55 18.07 -46.98
N SER A 10 61.38 18.55 -47.43
CA SER A 10 60.34 19.46 -46.88
C SER A 10 58.94 18.99 -47.41
N THR A 11 57.79 19.69 -47.52
CA THR A 11 57.21 21.05 -47.36
C THR A 11 55.66 20.86 -47.54
N ALA A 12 54.68 21.69 -47.15
CA ALA A 12 54.48 22.82 -46.23
C ALA A 12 52.95 23.13 -46.19
N GLY A 13 52.42 23.93 -45.24
CA GLY A 13 51.01 24.38 -45.29
C GLY A 13 50.34 24.78 -43.96
N GLN A 14 50.53 26.03 -43.52
CA GLN A 14 49.75 26.70 -42.46
C GLN A 14 49.63 28.20 -42.76
N PRO A 15 48.53 28.86 -42.38
CA PRO A 15 48.51 30.23 -41.92
C PRO A 15 48.49 30.31 -40.38
N GLU A 16 49.07 31.37 -39.81
CA GLU A 16 49.21 31.57 -38.36
C GLU A 16 47.96 32.15 -37.68
N LEU A 17 47.91 32.05 -36.34
CA LEU A 17 47.64 33.23 -35.51
C LEU A 17 48.20 33.05 -34.08
N LYS A 18 49.03 34.00 -33.64
CA LYS A 18 49.54 34.14 -32.26
C LYS A 18 48.91 35.38 -31.62
N ALA A 19 48.45 35.30 -30.37
CA ALA A 19 48.51 36.40 -29.38
C ALA A 19 47.84 36.04 -28.04
N ASN A 20 48.54 35.29 -27.17
CA ASN A 20 48.64 35.53 -25.72
C ASN A 20 49.47 34.40 -25.07
N GLY A 21 50.48 34.79 -24.27
CA GLY A 21 51.59 33.92 -23.89
C GLY A 21 51.37 33.00 -22.69
N LEU A 22 50.43 32.08 -22.77
CA LEU A 22 50.33 30.91 -21.88
C LEU A 22 50.12 29.66 -22.73
N SER A 23 50.68 28.51 -22.34
CA SER A 23 50.37 27.25 -23.01
C SER A 23 48.91 26.85 -22.74
N ALA A 24 48.28 26.16 -23.70
CA ALA A 24 46.92 25.63 -23.52
C ALA A 24 46.83 24.70 -22.28
N THR A 25 47.93 24.02 -21.95
CA THR A 25 48.12 23.25 -20.72
C THR A 25 48.03 24.11 -19.45
N GLU A 26 48.70 25.26 -19.39
CA GLU A 26 48.65 26.16 -18.22
C GLU A 26 47.27 26.81 -18.06
N PHE A 27 46.63 27.20 -19.15
CA PHE A 27 45.26 27.73 -19.12
C PHE A 27 44.27 26.68 -18.59
N MET A 28 44.31 25.44 -19.11
CA MET A 28 43.49 24.35 -18.56
C MET A 28 43.83 24.06 -17.09
N PHE A 29 45.10 24.13 -16.68
CA PHE A 29 45.49 23.87 -15.29
C PHE A 29 44.95 24.94 -14.34
N GLN A 30 45.00 26.22 -14.72
CA GLN A 30 44.32 27.29 -13.96
C GLN A 30 42.80 27.11 -13.93
N GLN A 31 42.17 26.73 -15.05
CA GLN A 31 40.73 26.53 -15.11
C GLN A 31 40.27 25.34 -14.24
N ILE A 32 41.06 24.27 -14.19
CA ILE A 32 40.86 23.12 -13.28
C ILE A 32 41.07 23.53 -11.82
N LEU A 33 42.11 24.31 -11.50
CA LEU A 33 42.36 24.80 -10.14
C LEU A 33 41.25 25.75 -9.65
N ALA A 34 40.78 26.68 -10.49
CA ALA A 34 39.66 27.56 -10.16
C ALA A 34 38.35 26.76 -9.94
N THR A 35 38.10 25.74 -10.75
CA THR A 35 36.94 24.83 -10.58
C THR A 35 37.06 24.00 -9.30
N LEU A 36 38.27 23.57 -8.93
CA LEU A 36 38.55 22.88 -7.67
C LEU A 36 38.40 23.80 -6.45
N GLN A 37 38.87 25.05 -6.52
CA GLN A 37 38.67 26.03 -5.45
C GLN A 37 37.18 26.30 -5.24
N LYS A 38 36.42 26.58 -6.31
CA LYS A 38 34.98 26.76 -6.21
C LYS A 38 34.28 25.53 -5.62
N SER A 39 34.65 24.32 -6.07
CA SER A 39 34.10 23.08 -5.51
C SER A 39 34.48 22.87 -4.04
N GLN A 40 35.62 23.38 -3.56
CA GLN A 40 35.99 23.36 -2.14
C GLN A 40 35.16 24.38 -1.33
N GLU A 41 34.88 25.55 -1.90
CA GLU A 41 34.03 26.59 -1.33
C GLU A 41 32.57 26.11 -1.21
N ASP A 42 31.99 25.57 -2.29
CA ASP A 42 30.64 24.97 -2.29
C ASP A 42 30.52 23.85 -1.23
N ILE A 43 31.56 23.01 -1.08
CA ILE A 43 31.61 21.95 -0.05
C ILE A 43 31.78 22.51 1.36
N ALA A 44 32.48 23.65 1.54
CA ALA A 44 32.62 24.31 2.83
C ALA A 44 31.29 24.97 3.26
N GLU A 45 30.55 25.56 2.33
CA GLU A 45 29.23 26.15 2.57
C GLU A 45 28.19 25.08 2.95
N LEU A 46 28.08 23.99 2.19
CA LEU A 46 27.20 22.85 2.53
C LEU A 46 27.55 22.22 3.89
N ARG A 47 28.84 22.18 4.27
CA ARG A 47 29.28 21.74 5.61
C ARG A 47 28.86 22.71 6.70
N ARG A 48 28.82 24.01 6.41
CA ARG A 48 28.39 25.07 7.32
C ARG A 48 26.88 25.01 7.57
N GLU A 49 26.06 24.93 6.53
CA GLU A 49 24.61 24.65 6.67
C GLU A 49 24.36 23.39 7.50
N THR A 50 25.08 22.29 7.19
CA THR A 50 24.95 21.03 7.92
C THR A 50 25.34 21.16 9.40
N ALA A 51 26.28 22.03 9.74
CA ALA A 51 26.66 22.32 11.13
C ALA A 51 25.63 23.21 11.84
N GLU A 52 25.11 24.23 11.18
CA GLU A 52 24.08 25.13 11.71
C GLU A 52 22.75 24.39 11.94
N LEU A 53 22.31 23.54 10.99
CA LEU A 53 21.16 22.64 11.16
C LEU A 53 21.33 21.66 12.33
N ARG A 54 22.55 21.16 12.57
CA ARG A 54 22.84 20.31 13.75
C ARG A 54 22.79 21.08 15.05
N LEU A 55 23.25 22.34 15.08
CA LEU A 55 23.14 23.22 16.25
C LEU A 55 21.68 23.57 16.56
N VAL A 56 20.87 23.87 15.53
CA VAL A 56 19.42 24.10 15.69
C VAL A 56 18.73 22.86 16.25
N ASN A 57 18.93 21.68 15.67
CA ASN A 57 18.33 20.44 16.17
C ASN A 57 18.79 20.09 17.60
N ALA A 58 20.08 20.27 17.91
CA ALA A 58 20.59 20.07 19.27
C ALA A 58 20.00 21.08 20.28
N SER A 59 19.68 22.30 19.85
CA SER A 59 18.98 23.28 20.70
C SER A 59 17.51 22.88 20.95
N LEU A 60 16.84 22.33 19.93
CA LEU A 60 15.46 21.82 20.03
C LEU A 60 15.39 20.62 20.97
N GLU A 61 16.31 19.65 20.83
CA GLU A 61 16.43 18.50 21.74
C GLU A 61 16.71 18.94 23.18
N ARG A 62 17.43 20.05 23.39
CA ARG A 62 17.70 20.62 24.72
C ARG A 62 16.42 21.21 25.32
N GLN A 63 15.71 22.06 24.58
CA GLN A 63 14.43 22.64 25.01
C GLN A 63 13.39 21.56 25.36
N ILE A 64 13.29 20.51 24.54
CA ILE A 64 12.41 19.36 24.81
C ILE A 64 12.85 18.61 26.09
N ARG A 65 14.16 18.40 26.29
CA ARG A 65 14.70 17.70 27.47
C ARG A 65 14.56 18.50 28.76
N ASP A 66 14.81 19.80 28.71
CA ASP A 66 14.73 20.70 29.87
C ASP A 66 13.27 20.90 30.31
N GLY A 67 12.33 20.92 29.35
CA GLY A 67 10.88 20.88 29.61
C GLY A 67 10.39 19.55 30.19
N LEU A 68 10.99 18.42 29.79
CA LEU A 68 10.72 17.10 30.40
C LEU A 68 11.30 17.00 31.82
N GLN A 69 12.47 17.59 32.10
CA GLN A 69 13.07 17.56 33.44
C GLN A 69 12.34 18.45 34.46
N HIS A 70 11.82 19.62 34.05
CA HIS A 70 11.03 20.47 34.96
C HIS A 70 9.77 19.76 35.51
N ASN A 71 9.13 18.90 34.70
CA ASN A 71 7.98 18.11 35.14
C ASN A 71 8.34 16.98 36.12
N TYR A 72 9.63 16.62 36.28
CA TYR A 72 10.03 15.48 37.11
C TYR A 72 10.28 15.83 38.58
N HIS A 73 10.53 17.11 38.91
CA HIS A 73 10.89 17.52 40.28
C HIS A 73 9.74 17.96 41.18
N ASN A 74 8.56 18.29 40.64
CA ASN A 74 7.41 18.74 41.45
C ASN A 74 6.44 17.62 41.89
N SER A 75 6.65 16.36 41.49
CA SER A 75 5.74 15.26 41.84
C SER A 75 5.96 14.68 43.25
N ARG A 76 5.74 15.52 44.27
CA ARG A 76 5.64 15.12 45.70
C ARG A 76 4.61 15.97 46.47
N ASN A 77 3.36 15.99 46.00
CA ASN A 77 2.13 16.01 46.82
C ASN A 77 0.87 16.10 45.93
N GLY A 78 -0.06 15.15 46.08
CA GLY A 78 -1.49 15.31 45.71
C GLY A 78 -1.90 15.04 44.25
N THR A 79 -2.57 13.89 44.06
CA THR A 79 -3.62 13.61 43.03
C THR A 79 -3.25 13.66 41.52
N PRO A 80 -3.45 12.57 40.75
CA PRO A 80 -3.14 12.54 39.31
C PRO A 80 -4.30 13.06 38.44
N GLY A 81 -4.29 14.35 38.11
CA GLY A 81 -5.08 14.92 37.01
C GLY A 81 -4.18 15.25 35.82
N PHE A 82 -4.60 14.91 34.59
CA PHE A 82 -3.89 15.33 33.37
C PHE A 82 -4.31 16.75 32.99
N MET A 83 -3.49 17.75 33.32
CA MET A 83 -3.57 19.09 32.73
C MET A 83 -2.32 19.37 31.90
N THR A 84 -2.51 19.77 30.65
CA THR A 84 -1.43 20.24 29.77
C THR A 84 -1.53 21.76 29.65
N PRO A 85 -0.58 22.55 30.21
CA PRO A 85 -0.62 24.00 30.08
C PRO A 85 -0.22 24.43 28.67
N ALA A 86 -0.94 25.42 28.12
CA ALA A 86 -0.53 26.10 26.89
C ALA A 86 0.74 26.94 27.12
N PRO A 87 1.61 27.11 26.11
CA PRO A 87 2.83 27.90 26.25
C PRO A 87 2.52 29.40 26.35
N PRO A 88 3.12 30.14 27.31
CA PRO A 88 3.00 31.59 27.36
C PRO A 88 3.80 32.24 26.23
N SER A 89 3.34 33.40 25.76
CA SER A 89 4.05 34.21 24.77
C SER A 89 5.38 34.77 25.31
N PRO A 90 6.43 34.90 24.48
CA PRO A 90 7.78 35.21 24.95
C PRO A 90 7.91 36.68 25.40
N GLN A 91 7.96 36.90 26.71
CA GLN A 91 8.30 38.21 27.28
C GLN A 91 9.80 38.51 27.06
N LEU A 92 10.11 39.34 26.07
CA LEU A 92 11.43 39.94 25.88
C LEU A 92 11.75 40.92 27.02
N ARG A 93 12.32 40.41 28.12
CA ARG A 93 12.78 41.26 29.23
C ARG A 93 14.14 41.88 28.90
N ALA A 94 14.15 43.18 28.65
CA ALA A 94 15.37 43.93 28.37
C ALA A 94 16.37 43.86 29.54
N LYS A 95 17.67 43.75 29.21
CA LYS A 95 18.75 44.03 30.16
C LYS A 95 18.90 45.54 30.29
N LEU A 96 18.48 46.10 31.43
CA LEU A 96 18.90 47.43 31.85
C LEU A 96 20.13 47.31 32.75
N SER A 97 21.23 47.93 32.32
CA SER A 97 22.29 48.41 33.21
C SER A 97 21.75 49.55 34.10
N PRO A 98 22.37 49.84 35.25
CA PRO A 98 21.72 50.63 36.29
C PRO A 98 21.71 52.13 35.97
N PHE A 99 20.59 52.81 36.27
CA PHE A 99 20.57 54.04 37.09
C PHE A 99 19.13 54.50 37.42
N LEU A 100 18.88 54.72 38.71
CA LEU A 100 17.86 55.61 39.31
C LEU A 100 16.35 55.29 39.13
N SER A 101 15.55 56.04 39.90
CA SER A 101 14.16 55.78 40.29
C SER A 101 13.23 56.98 40.01
N HIS A 102 11.91 56.78 39.95
CA HIS A 102 10.91 57.37 40.87
C HIS A 102 9.42 57.14 40.47
N SER A 103 8.56 57.12 41.50
CA SER A 103 7.09 57.30 41.63
C SER A 103 6.15 57.55 40.41
N ILE A 104 5.04 56.77 40.34
CA ILE A 104 3.61 57.13 40.67
C ILE A 104 3.10 58.52 40.20
N PRO A 105 1.84 58.72 39.67
CA PRO A 105 0.65 57.85 39.61
C PRO A 105 0.03 57.66 38.19
N ALA A 106 -1.21 57.16 38.10
CA ALA A 106 -1.93 56.82 36.87
C ALA A 106 -2.76 57.97 36.25
N VAL A 107 -3.04 57.85 34.94
CA VAL A 107 -4.09 58.58 34.19
C VAL A 107 -4.83 57.57 33.32
N SER A 108 -6.16 57.69 33.22
CA SER A 108 -7.00 56.80 32.40
C SER A 108 -7.00 57.21 30.93
N VAL A 109 -6.66 56.28 30.04
CA VAL A 109 -6.86 56.40 28.58
C VAL A 109 -7.51 55.10 28.09
N GLN A 110 -8.41 55.20 27.11
CA GLN A 110 -9.09 54.05 26.50
C GLN A 110 -8.09 53.13 25.78
N PRO A 111 -8.40 51.82 25.63
CA PRO A 111 -7.49 50.88 24.95
C PRO A 111 -7.31 51.26 23.46
N PRO A 112 -6.07 51.47 23.00
CA PRO A 112 -5.78 51.57 21.57
C PRO A 112 -5.94 50.20 20.89
N GLU A 113 -6.33 50.20 19.62
CA GLU A 113 -6.62 48.99 18.86
C GLU A 113 -5.39 48.08 18.64
N LEU A 114 -5.64 46.77 18.57
CA LEU A 114 -4.62 45.75 18.31
C LEU A 114 -4.15 45.80 16.85
N LEU A 115 -3.13 46.61 16.59
CA LEU A 115 -2.55 46.82 15.26
C LEU A 115 -1.72 45.60 14.80
N TYR A 116 -2.42 44.60 14.27
CA TYR A 116 -1.85 43.43 13.60
C TYR A 116 -0.93 43.87 12.44
N ARG A 117 0.31 43.37 12.41
CA ARG A 117 1.23 43.55 11.27
C ARG A 117 1.23 42.30 10.39
N PRO A 118 0.78 42.40 9.11
CA PRO A 118 0.93 41.32 8.14
C PRO A 118 2.40 41.03 7.78
N SER A 119 2.59 39.93 7.05
CA SER A 119 3.87 39.59 6.39
C SER A 119 4.40 40.76 5.53
N PRO A 120 5.73 41.02 5.50
CA PRO A 120 6.30 42.12 4.73
C PRO A 120 6.00 42.00 3.22
N LEU A 121 5.67 43.14 2.61
CA LEU A 121 5.15 43.21 1.24
C LEU A 121 6.19 42.89 0.16
N GLY A 122 5.80 42.01 -0.75
CA GLY A 122 6.24 41.99 -2.15
C GLY A 122 5.02 41.98 -3.06
N ASP A 123 4.82 43.05 -3.84
CA ASP A 123 3.95 43.23 -5.02
C ASP A 123 2.45 42.86 -4.96
N ASN A 124 1.93 42.45 -3.80
CA ASN A 124 0.56 41.96 -3.64
C ASN A 124 -0.31 42.85 -2.73
N VAL A 125 -0.23 44.17 -2.89
CA VAL A 125 -1.37 45.04 -2.55
C VAL A 125 -2.44 44.75 -3.62
N LEU A 126 -3.47 44.00 -3.25
CA LEU A 126 -4.62 43.74 -4.13
C LEU A 126 -5.43 45.03 -4.26
N SER A 127 -5.55 45.55 -5.48
CA SER A 127 -6.40 46.72 -5.74
C SER A 127 -7.86 46.27 -5.74
N ALA A 128 -8.64 46.70 -4.75
CA ALA A 128 -10.09 46.51 -4.75
C ALA A 128 -10.73 47.39 -5.84
N VAL A 129 -11.53 46.80 -6.72
CA VAL A 129 -12.22 47.52 -7.81
C VAL A 129 -13.57 48.04 -7.29
N PRO A 130 -13.84 49.36 -7.32
CA PRO A 130 -15.17 49.88 -6.96
C PRO A 130 -16.19 49.52 -8.05
N LEU A 131 -17.07 48.57 -7.75
CA LEU A 131 -18.14 48.12 -8.65
C LEU A 131 -19.48 48.76 -8.28
N GLY A 132 -20.24 49.17 -9.31
CA GLY A 132 -21.56 49.80 -9.18
C GLY A 132 -22.69 48.77 -9.05
N THR A 133 -23.69 48.85 -9.92
CA THR A 133 -24.66 47.76 -10.13
C THR A 133 -23.90 46.49 -10.47
N ARG A 134 -24.04 45.45 -9.64
CA ARG A 134 -23.14 44.29 -9.64
C ARG A 134 -23.41 43.25 -10.75
N ASP A 135 -24.58 43.28 -11.39
CA ASP A 135 -24.95 42.35 -12.47
C ASP A 135 -24.02 42.47 -13.68
N ILE A 136 -23.53 41.33 -14.18
CA ILE A 136 -22.62 41.25 -15.33
C ILE A 136 -23.35 40.67 -16.54
N PRO A 137 -23.63 41.46 -17.59
CA PRO A 137 -24.25 40.96 -18.81
C PRO A 137 -23.44 39.82 -19.46
N GLY A 138 -24.14 38.76 -19.88
CA GLY A 138 -23.53 37.55 -20.46
C GLY A 138 -22.88 36.60 -19.45
N PHE A 139 -22.91 36.91 -18.14
CA PHE A 139 -22.40 36.01 -17.11
C PHE A 139 -23.48 35.04 -16.62
N TYR A 140 -23.23 33.75 -16.86
CA TYR A 140 -24.04 32.63 -16.41
C TYR A 140 -23.34 31.92 -15.25
N VAL A 141 -24.12 31.59 -14.22
CA VAL A 141 -23.63 30.85 -13.05
C VAL A 141 -24.06 29.39 -13.16
N VAL A 142 -23.13 28.48 -12.96
CA VAL A 142 -23.36 27.02 -12.92
C VAL A 142 -23.01 26.52 -11.52
N ILE A 143 -23.97 25.87 -10.85
CA ILE A 143 -23.82 25.35 -9.50
C ILE A 143 -23.87 23.80 -9.54
N PRO A 144 -22.73 23.09 -9.54
CA PRO A 144 -22.70 21.64 -9.41
C PRO A 144 -23.07 21.20 -7.98
N ALA A 145 -24.14 20.44 -7.86
CA ALA A 145 -24.72 19.91 -6.61
C ALA A 145 -24.59 18.37 -6.55
N GLY A 146 -23.37 17.87 -6.80
CA GLY A 146 -23.00 16.46 -6.64
C GLY A 146 -22.36 16.11 -5.27
N GLY A 147 -22.23 17.10 -4.39
CA GLY A 147 -21.52 17.01 -3.10
C GLY A 147 -22.24 16.18 -2.04
N ALA A 148 -22.23 14.85 -2.18
CA ALA A 148 -22.93 13.90 -1.29
C ALA A 148 -22.53 13.98 0.21
N GLY A 149 -21.44 14.64 0.56
CA GLY A 149 -21.12 14.98 1.96
C GLY A 149 -20.63 13.86 2.88
N THR A 150 -20.59 12.60 2.42
CA THR A 150 -20.32 11.32 3.15
C THR A 150 -19.41 11.29 4.39
N ARG A 151 -18.47 12.22 4.58
CA ARG A 151 -17.65 12.37 5.81
C ARG A 151 -18.38 13.10 6.95
N LEU A 152 -19.51 13.75 6.64
CA LEU A 152 -20.43 14.39 7.58
C LEU A 152 -21.60 13.47 7.97
N TRP A 153 -21.59 12.17 7.64
CA TRP A 153 -22.56 11.22 8.21
C TRP A 153 -22.30 11.11 9.73
N PRO A 154 -23.32 11.13 10.61
CA PRO A 154 -24.75 11.01 10.36
C PRO A 154 -25.51 12.35 10.23
N LEU A 155 -24.87 13.49 9.98
CA LEU A 155 -25.57 14.72 9.60
C LEU A 155 -26.06 14.66 8.12
N SER A 156 -25.25 14.14 7.20
CA SER A 156 -25.64 13.91 5.79
C SER A 156 -26.30 12.52 5.54
N ARG A 157 -27.20 12.43 4.56
CA ARG A 157 -27.82 11.18 4.04
C ARG A 157 -27.77 11.09 2.50
N GLU A 158 -28.27 9.98 1.92
CA GLU A 158 -28.41 9.81 0.46
C GLU A 158 -29.39 10.83 -0.14
N ASP A 159 -30.53 11.02 0.51
CA ASP A 159 -31.59 11.98 0.15
C ASP A 159 -31.25 13.42 0.59
N HIS A 160 -30.56 13.56 1.73
CA HIS A 160 -30.13 14.85 2.31
C HIS A 160 -28.60 15.05 2.30
N PRO A 161 -27.95 15.27 1.14
CA PRO A 161 -26.52 15.53 1.01
C PRO A 161 -26.09 16.90 1.60
N LYS A 162 -24.78 17.14 1.76
CA LYS A 162 -24.30 18.29 2.56
C LYS A 162 -24.70 19.66 2.00
N PHE A 163 -24.89 19.82 0.70
CA PHE A 163 -25.28 21.12 0.12
C PHE A 163 -26.68 21.57 0.53
N LEU A 164 -27.57 20.65 0.93
CA LEU A 164 -28.91 20.97 1.43
C LEU A 164 -28.95 21.31 2.93
N LEU A 165 -27.85 21.11 3.66
CA LEU A 165 -27.77 21.38 5.09
C LEU A 165 -27.46 22.86 5.37
N ASP A 166 -28.11 23.45 6.37
CA ASP A 166 -27.55 24.58 7.09
C ASP A 166 -26.54 24.05 8.12
N VAL A 167 -25.25 24.28 7.83
CA VAL A 167 -24.14 23.91 8.72
C VAL A 167 -23.60 25.12 9.51
N THR A 168 -24.29 26.27 9.43
CA THR A 168 -23.88 27.56 10.01
C THR A 168 -24.86 28.10 11.05
N LEU A 169 -26.06 27.53 11.14
CA LEU A 169 -27.21 27.98 11.93
C LEU A 169 -27.72 29.38 11.56
N GLN A 170 -27.57 29.76 10.28
CA GLN A 170 -27.99 31.07 9.75
C GLN A 170 -29.35 31.04 9.05
N GLY A 171 -30.04 29.89 9.04
CA GLY A 171 -31.34 29.71 8.39
C GLY A 171 -31.25 29.53 6.87
N ARG A 172 -30.07 29.19 6.35
CA ARG A 172 -29.79 29.00 4.92
C ARG A 172 -28.89 27.78 4.71
N SER A 173 -29.22 26.94 3.75
CA SER A 173 -28.35 25.82 3.35
C SER A 173 -27.12 26.29 2.57
N LEU A 174 -26.10 25.43 2.43
CA LEU A 174 -24.91 25.76 1.62
C LEU A 174 -25.25 26.09 0.15
N ILE A 175 -26.24 25.41 -0.46
CA ILE A 175 -26.67 25.74 -1.83
C ILE A 175 -27.43 27.07 -1.88
N GLN A 176 -28.26 27.39 -0.88
CA GLN A 176 -28.90 28.71 -0.78
C GLN A 176 -27.86 29.81 -0.57
N ALA A 177 -26.93 29.66 0.37
CA ALA A 177 -25.85 30.62 0.60
C ALA A 177 -24.94 30.79 -0.63
N THR A 178 -24.82 29.77 -1.48
CA THR A 178 -24.10 29.86 -2.77
C THR A 178 -24.91 30.61 -3.83
N TRP A 179 -26.22 30.36 -3.92
CA TRP A 179 -27.17 31.12 -4.76
C TRP A 179 -27.20 32.61 -4.35
N ASP A 180 -27.49 32.90 -3.08
CA ASP A 180 -27.62 34.26 -2.53
C ASP A 180 -26.35 35.09 -2.73
N ARG A 181 -25.16 34.45 -2.63
CA ARG A 181 -23.86 35.10 -2.84
C ARG A 181 -23.56 35.39 -4.32
N LEU A 182 -24.05 34.58 -5.24
CA LEU A 182 -23.79 34.72 -6.68
C LEU A 182 -24.82 35.58 -7.40
N LEU A 183 -26.06 35.62 -6.90
CA LEU A 183 -27.16 36.38 -7.47
C LEU A 183 -26.85 37.88 -7.73
N PRO A 184 -26.05 38.60 -6.92
CA PRO A 184 -25.66 39.98 -7.23
C PRO A 184 -24.89 40.16 -8.54
N LEU A 185 -24.26 39.12 -9.10
CA LEU A 185 -23.49 39.19 -10.35
C LEU A 185 -24.29 38.75 -11.59
N THR A 186 -25.52 38.26 -11.42
CA THR A 186 -26.28 37.61 -12.48
C THR A 186 -27.79 37.74 -12.25
N SER A 187 -28.60 36.83 -12.79
CA SER A 187 -30.04 36.75 -12.55
C SER A 187 -30.48 35.30 -12.26
N PRO A 188 -31.69 35.07 -11.69
CA PRO A 188 -32.25 33.72 -11.59
C PRO A 188 -32.34 33.02 -12.97
N THR A 189 -32.53 33.82 -14.03
CA THR A 189 -32.63 33.35 -15.41
C THR A 189 -31.30 32.99 -16.07
N ARG A 190 -30.17 33.44 -15.48
CA ARG A 190 -28.81 33.09 -15.90
C ARG A 190 -28.09 32.17 -14.90
N THR A 191 -28.79 31.70 -13.87
CA THR A 191 -28.27 30.75 -12.89
C THR A 191 -28.81 29.35 -13.18
N ALA A 192 -27.92 28.37 -13.26
CA ALA A 192 -28.19 26.97 -13.51
C ALA A 192 -27.63 26.08 -12.41
N VAL A 193 -28.33 25.00 -12.10
CA VAL A 193 -27.94 24.02 -11.07
C VAL A 193 -27.84 22.64 -11.72
N VAL A 194 -26.77 21.90 -11.47
CA VAL A 194 -26.57 20.54 -12.00
C VAL A 194 -26.62 19.55 -10.86
N ALA A 195 -27.57 18.61 -10.88
CA ALA A 195 -27.85 17.74 -9.73
C ALA A 195 -28.35 16.35 -10.15
N GLY A 196 -28.11 15.35 -9.31
CA GLY A 196 -28.68 14.01 -9.46
C GLY A 196 -30.20 13.97 -9.17
N PRO A 197 -30.94 12.94 -9.65
CA PRO A 197 -32.40 12.98 -9.71
C PRO A 197 -33.06 13.02 -8.32
N ALA A 198 -32.40 12.42 -7.32
CA ALA A 198 -32.85 12.37 -5.93
C ALA A 198 -32.93 13.74 -5.24
N HIS A 199 -32.22 14.76 -5.73
CA HIS A 199 -32.14 16.08 -5.08
C HIS A 199 -33.00 17.14 -5.77
N ILE A 200 -33.55 16.84 -6.96
CA ILE A 200 -34.32 17.78 -7.79
C ILE A 200 -35.53 18.36 -7.04
N ALA A 201 -36.20 17.57 -6.21
CA ALA A 201 -37.32 18.03 -5.39
C ALA A 201 -36.87 19.06 -4.34
N SER A 202 -35.90 18.69 -3.49
CA SER A 202 -35.40 19.53 -2.39
C SER A 202 -34.71 20.81 -2.89
N ILE A 203 -34.02 20.75 -4.04
CA ILE A 203 -33.43 21.93 -4.69
C ILE A 203 -34.53 22.92 -5.13
N ARG A 204 -35.64 22.43 -5.70
CA ARG A 204 -36.78 23.29 -6.09
C ARG A 204 -37.53 23.88 -4.89
N GLU A 205 -37.53 23.19 -3.76
CA GLU A 205 -38.09 23.69 -2.50
C GLU A 205 -37.19 24.77 -1.87
N GLN A 206 -35.87 24.56 -1.85
CA GLN A 206 -34.92 25.52 -1.29
C GLN A 206 -34.63 26.72 -2.22
N LEU A 207 -34.76 26.56 -3.55
CA LEU A 207 -34.54 27.60 -4.56
C LEU A 207 -35.79 27.79 -5.45
N PRO A 208 -36.88 28.40 -4.93
CA PRO A 208 -38.13 28.58 -5.68
C PRO A 208 -38.01 29.54 -6.88
N GLU A 209 -36.96 30.35 -6.94
CA GLU A 209 -36.67 31.26 -8.07
C GLU A 209 -35.89 30.60 -9.22
N LEU A 210 -35.38 29.37 -9.03
CA LEU A 210 -34.65 28.65 -10.07
C LEU A 210 -35.59 28.21 -11.20
N GLN A 211 -35.32 28.68 -12.42
CA GLN A 211 -36.06 28.24 -13.60
C GLN A 211 -35.81 26.77 -13.90
N LEU A 212 -36.90 26.03 -14.17
CA LEU A 212 -36.86 24.60 -14.53
C LEU A 212 -36.01 24.29 -15.75
N GLU A 213 -35.93 25.22 -16.71
CA GLU A 213 -35.11 25.07 -17.92
C GLU A 213 -33.59 25.19 -17.67
N ASN A 214 -33.19 25.60 -16.47
CA ASN A 214 -31.81 25.72 -16.00
C ASN A 214 -31.46 24.72 -14.87
N LEU A 215 -32.40 23.86 -14.47
CA LEU A 215 -32.16 22.78 -13.51
C LEU A 215 -31.77 21.50 -14.29
N PHE A 216 -30.48 21.29 -14.45
CA PHE A 216 -29.92 20.21 -15.26
C PHE A 216 -29.79 18.91 -14.43
N CYS A 217 -30.68 17.95 -14.70
CA CYS A 217 -30.68 16.65 -14.04
C CYS A 217 -29.65 15.71 -14.69
N GLU A 218 -28.61 15.33 -13.96
CA GLU A 218 -27.67 14.27 -14.39
C GLU A 218 -28.19 12.88 -13.97
N PRO A 219 -28.10 11.82 -14.81
CA PRO A 219 -28.52 10.46 -14.44
C PRO A 219 -27.70 9.83 -13.29
N GLY A 220 -26.51 10.36 -13.01
CA GLY A 220 -25.66 9.88 -11.92
C GLY A 220 -24.23 10.46 -11.96
N PRO A 221 -23.49 10.43 -10.83
CA PRO A 221 -22.34 11.29 -10.60
C PRO A 221 -21.09 10.90 -11.37
N LYS A 222 -20.70 11.73 -12.33
CA LYS A 222 -19.53 11.58 -13.23
C LYS A 222 -18.34 12.51 -12.88
N ASP A 223 -18.32 13.01 -11.64
CA ASP A 223 -17.44 14.09 -11.15
C ASP A 223 -17.62 15.40 -11.95
N SER A 224 -16.85 16.43 -11.63
CA SER A 224 -17.18 17.82 -12.00
C SER A 224 -17.16 18.10 -13.51
N MET A 225 -16.34 17.41 -14.33
CA MET A 225 -16.22 17.75 -15.75
C MET A 225 -17.51 17.48 -16.53
N ALA A 226 -18.16 16.34 -16.32
CA ALA A 226 -19.40 16.01 -17.04
C ALA A 226 -20.56 16.95 -16.66
N ALA A 227 -20.69 17.27 -15.36
CA ALA A 227 -21.71 18.19 -14.86
C ALA A 227 -21.52 19.62 -15.40
N ILE A 228 -20.31 20.17 -15.29
CA ILE A 228 -19.99 21.53 -15.79
C ILE A 228 -20.08 21.56 -17.33
N GLY A 229 -19.57 20.53 -18.00
CA GLY A 229 -19.59 20.42 -19.45
C GLY A 229 -20.99 20.30 -20.04
N LEU A 230 -21.92 19.61 -19.36
CA LEU A 230 -23.34 19.57 -19.75
C LEU A 230 -23.94 20.97 -19.74
N ALA A 231 -23.73 21.72 -18.64
CA ALA A 231 -24.19 23.09 -18.54
C ALA A 231 -23.55 23.97 -19.63
N ALA A 232 -22.24 23.83 -19.88
CA ALA A 232 -21.54 24.55 -20.94
C ALA A 232 -22.10 24.27 -22.34
N ALA A 233 -22.37 23.00 -22.66
CA ALA A 233 -22.90 22.59 -23.97
C ALA A 233 -24.33 23.12 -24.22
N VAL A 234 -25.20 23.07 -23.21
CA VAL A 234 -26.56 23.61 -23.30
C VAL A 234 -26.53 25.14 -23.36
N LEU A 235 -25.74 25.80 -22.51
CA LEU A 235 -25.65 27.26 -22.48
C LEU A 235 -25.01 27.83 -23.76
N ALA A 236 -23.95 27.23 -24.31
CA ALA A 236 -23.34 27.66 -25.57
C ALA A 236 -24.30 27.55 -26.78
N LYS A 237 -25.30 26.66 -26.73
CA LYS A 237 -26.36 26.56 -27.74
C LYS A 237 -27.44 27.65 -27.58
N ARG A 238 -27.68 28.12 -26.35
CA ARG A 238 -28.67 29.17 -26.03
C ARG A 238 -28.09 30.59 -26.17
N ASP A 239 -26.84 30.78 -25.79
CA ASP A 239 -26.04 32.01 -25.94
C ASP A 239 -24.57 31.63 -26.28
N PRO A 240 -24.13 31.77 -27.55
CA PRO A 240 -22.76 31.47 -27.97
C PRO A 240 -21.68 32.38 -27.34
N ASP A 241 -22.05 33.52 -26.76
CA ASP A 241 -21.12 34.45 -26.10
C ASP A 241 -21.10 34.30 -24.57
N ALA A 242 -21.88 33.35 -24.01
CA ALA A 242 -21.98 33.09 -22.59
C ALA A 242 -20.62 32.87 -21.91
N ILE A 243 -20.33 33.68 -20.89
CA ILE A 243 -19.27 33.42 -19.90
C ILE A 243 -19.89 32.61 -18.77
N ILE A 244 -19.41 31.38 -18.56
CA ILE A 244 -19.86 30.50 -17.48
C ILE A 244 -18.91 30.57 -16.29
N GLY A 245 -19.46 30.71 -15.08
CA GLY A 245 -18.76 30.56 -13.82
C GLY A 245 -19.27 29.34 -13.05
N SER A 246 -18.40 28.36 -12.79
CA SER A 246 -18.71 27.18 -11.99
C SER A 246 -18.33 27.37 -10.53
N PHE A 247 -19.31 27.17 -9.64
CA PHE A 247 -19.17 27.31 -8.19
C PHE A 247 -19.85 26.14 -7.49
N ALA A 248 -19.11 25.35 -6.72
CA ALA A 248 -19.65 24.16 -6.06
C ALA A 248 -20.70 24.54 -5.00
N ALA A 249 -21.80 23.77 -4.93
CA ALA A 249 -22.95 24.02 -4.04
C ALA A 249 -22.65 23.88 -2.53
N ASP A 250 -21.44 23.46 -2.19
CA ASP A 250 -21.08 22.88 -0.90
C ASP A 250 -19.79 23.47 -0.28
N HIS A 251 -19.37 24.65 -0.75
CA HIS A 251 -18.28 25.46 -0.18
C HIS A 251 -18.81 26.50 0.82
N MET A 252 -18.04 26.76 1.88
CA MET A 252 -18.23 27.95 2.71
C MET A 252 -17.28 29.06 2.28
N ILE A 253 -17.82 30.28 2.12
CA ILE A 253 -17.08 31.49 1.74
C ILE A 253 -17.53 32.62 2.67
N SER A 254 -16.56 33.44 3.12
CA SER A 254 -16.76 34.57 4.03
C SER A 254 -15.98 35.80 3.55
N GLY A 255 -16.65 36.96 3.55
CA GLY A 255 -16.14 38.20 2.95
C GLY A 255 -16.62 38.38 1.51
N ASP A 256 -17.95 38.44 1.32
CA ASP A 256 -18.58 38.32 -0.01
C ASP A 256 -18.15 39.42 -0.98
N ASP A 257 -17.88 40.65 -0.54
CA ASP A 257 -17.38 41.71 -1.45
C ASP A 257 -16.02 41.36 -2.09
N ALA A 258 -15.13 40.68 -1.35
CA ALA A 258 -13.85 40.23 -1.89
C ALA A 258 -14.00 39.00 -2.80
N PHE A 259 -15.00 38.15 -2.55
CA PHE A 259 -15.39 37.08 -3.48
C PHE A 259 -15.97 37.66 -4.78
N LEU A 260 -16.94 38.55 -4.67
CA LEU A 260 -17.62 39.20 -5.80
C LEU A 260 -16.63 39.97 -6.68
N SER A 261 -15.69 40.71 -6.09
CA SER A 261 -14.60 41.37 -6.84
C SER A 261 -13.71 40.36 -7.58
N ALA A 262 -13.36 39.23 -6.95
CA ALA A 262 -12.53 38.20 -7.58
C ALA A 262 -13.25 37.48 -8.74
N VAL A 263 -14.56 37.25 -8.62
CA VAL A 263 -15.39 36.71 -9.72
C VAL A 263 -15.51 37.73 -10.86
N ALA A 264 -15.74 39.02 -10.56
CA ALA A 264 -15.82 40.06 -11.57
C ALA A 264 -14.52 40.20 -12.38
N GLU A 265 -13.36 40.24 -11.72
CA GLU A 265 -12.05 40.19 -12.40
C GLU A 265 -11.91 38.91 -13.25
N ALA A 266 -12.36 37.75 -12.74
CA ALA A 266 -12.27 36.49 -13.48
C ALA A 266 -13.16 36.48 -14.73
N VAL A 267 -14.34 37.14 -14.70
CA VAL A 267 -15.20 37.29 -15.88
C VAL A 267 -14.55 38.19 -16.94
N GLU A 268 -13.91 39.30 -16.56
CA GLU A 268 -13.22 40.17 -17.53
C GLU A 268 -12.00 39.50 -18.19
N VAL A 269 -11.32 38.59 -17.47
CA VAL A 269 -10.23 37.76 -18.04
C VAL A 269 -10.79 36.61 -18.90
N ALA A 270 -11.92 36.00 -18.52
CA ALA A 270 -12.58 34.97 -19.33
C ALA A 270 -13.06 35.49 -20.69
N LYS A 271 -13.44 36.78 -20.78
CA LYS A 271 -13.71 37.51 -22.04
C LYS A 271 -12.48 37.70 -22.94
N LYS A 272 -11.28 37.23 -22.53
CA LYS A 272 -10.04 37.22 -23.32
C LYS A 272 -9.59 35.79 -23.69
N ASP A 273 -10.53 34.85 -23.71
CA ASP A 273 -10.35 33.44 -24.03
C ASP A 273 -9.32 32.70 -23.16
N TYR A 274 -9.36 32.99 -21.85
CA TYR A 274 -8.71 32.18 -20.80
C TYR A 274 -9.72 31.32 -20.03
N LEU A 275 -9.29 30.13 -19.63
CA LEU A 275 -9.90 29.43 -18.49
C LEU A 275 -9.34 30.04 -17.21
N VAL A 276 -10.19 30.69 -16.40
CA VAL A 276 -9.77 31.41 -15.20
C VAL A 276 -10.15 30.63 -13.96
N THR A 277 -9.27 30.60 -12.95
CA THR A 277 -9.54 30.01 -11.64
C THR A 277 -9.31 31.01 -10.49
N ILE A 278 -9.97 30.83 -9.36
CA ILE A 278 -9.83 31.69 -8.18
C ILE A 278 -8.87 31.03 -7.18
N GLY A 279 -7.73 31.68 -6.96
CA GLY A 279 -6.61 31.12 -6.19
C GLY A 279 -6.57 31.64 -4.74
N ILE A 280 -6.88 30.77 -3.78
CA ILE A 280 -6.95 31.11 -2.34
C ILE A 280 -5.55 31.09 -1.70
N ALA A 281 -5.31 32.00 -0.75
CA ALA A 281 -4.07 32.00 0.05
C ALA A 281 -3.98 30.75 0.96
N PRO A 282 -2.93 29.90 0.82
CA PRO A 282 -2.87 28.64 1.54
C PRO A 282 -2.43 28.83 3.00
N SER A 283 -3.23 28.34 3.96
CA SER A 283 -2.97 28.52 5.40
C SER A 283 -2.08 27.43 6.01
N HIS A 284 -2.06 26.23 5.43
CA HIS A 284 -1.33 25.05 5.93
C HIS A 284 -1.04 24.05 4.79
N PRO A 285 -0.08 23.12 4.91
CA PRO A 285 0.27 22.19 3.83
C PRO A 285 -0.76 21.05 3.65
N SER A 286 -1.95 21.39 3.14
CA SER A 286 -2.98 20.43 2.72
C SER A 286 -2.50 19.61 1.52
N THR A 287 -2.72 18.29 1.56
CA THR A 287 -2.62 17.40 0.39
C THR A 287 -3.98 17.12 -0.26
N GLY A 288 -5.05 17.77 0.24
CA GLY A 288 -6.43 17.59 -0.23
C GLY A 288 -6.82 18.53 -1.37
N PHE A 289 -6.06 19.61 -1.60
CA PHE A 289 -6.35 20.65 -2.58
C PHE A 289 -5.31 20.67 -3.71
N GLY A 290 -5.69 21.21 -4.87
CA GLY A 290 -4.76 21.54 -5.94
C GLY A 290 -3.97 22.81 -5.63
N TYR A 291 -2.79 22.93 -6.25
CA TYR A 291 -1.93 24.10 -6.08
C TYR A 291 -1.64 24.75 -7.43
N ILE A 292 -1.88 26.06 -7.48
CA ILE A 292 -1.69 26.95 -8.62
C ILE A 292 -0.42 27.77 -8.37
N ARG A 293 0.58 27.67 -9.24
CA ARG A 293 1.76 28.56 -9.20
C ARG A 293 1.43 29.87 -9.90
N LEU A 294 1.54 30.98 -9.17
CA LEU A 294 1.36 32.32 -9.72
C LEU A 294 2.49 32.67 -10.68
N GLY A 295 2.13 33.09 -11.89
CA GLY A 295 3.04 33.64 -12.89
C GLY A 295 2.98 35.17 -12.97
N GLU A 296 3.31 35.67 -14.16
CA GLU A 296 3.30 37.09 -14.52
C GLU A 296 1.88 37.68 -14.48
N LYS A 297 1.76 38.99 -14.21
CA LYS A 297 0.46 39.70 -14.23
C LYS A 297 0.04 39.91 -15.68
N LEU A 298 -1.25 39.69 -15.99
CA LEU A 298 -1.78 39.83 -17.35
C LEU A 298 -1.94 41.31 -17.79
N GLY A 299 -1.93 42.25 -16.84
CA GLY A 299 -1.84 43.69 -17.13
C GLY A 299 -3.14 44.36 -17.60
N TYR A 300 -4.27 43.66 -17.61
CA TYR A 300 -5.58 44.24 -17.88
C TYR A 300 -5.98 45.24 -16.79
N LYS A 301 -6.67 46.33 -17.17
CA LYS A 301 -7.06 47.41 -16.23
C LYS A 301 -8.29 47.00 -15.41
N GLU A 302 -9.14 46.20 -16.03
CA GLU A 302 -10.40 45.68 -15.55
C GLU A 302 -10.19 44.46 -14.61
N ALA A 303 -9.01 43.84 -14.67
CA ALA A 303 -8.60 42.72 -13.83
C ALA A 303 -7.13 42.88 -13.35
N PRO A 304 -6.84 43.90 -12.51
CA PRO A 304 -5.48 44.28 -12.13
C PRO A 304 -4.73 43.23 -11.31
N ASN A 305 -5.44 42.29 -10.68
CA ASN A 305 -4.85 41.25 -9.84
C ASN A 305 -4.57 39.95 -10.62
N ALA A 306 -5.13 39.81 -11.83
CA ALA A 306 -5.05 38.59 -12.62
C ALA A 306 -3.63 38.25 -13.11
N ARG A 307 -3.27 36.97 -13.03
CA ARG A 307 -1.97 36.41 -13.39
C ARG A 307 -2.12 35.19 -14.29
N LEU A 308 -1.09 34.89 -15.08
CA LEU A 308 -0.96 33.62 -15.78
C LEU A 308 -0.69 32.49 -14.78
N VAL A 309 -1.18 31.27 -15.03
CA VAL A 309 -0.77 30.08 -14.27
C VAL A 309 0.48 29.46 -14.88
N SER A 310 1.60 29.51 -14.16
CA SER A 310 2.87 28.92 -14.64
C SER A 310 2.96 27.41 -14.46
N SER A 311 2.17 26.85 -13.54
CA SER A 311 1.98 25.40 -13.37
C SER A 311 0.79 25.15 -12.45
N PHE A 312 -0.09 24.25 -12.86
CA PHE A 312 -1.16 23.70 -12.01
C PHE A 312 -0.73 22.30 -11.54
N LYS A 313 -1.02 21.94 -10.28
CA LYS A 313 -0.80 20.57 -9.80
C LYS A 313 -1.87 20.15 -8.81
N GLU A 314 -2.71 19.24 -9.23
CA GLU A 314 -3.73 18.66 -8.35
C GLU A 314 -3.12 17.76 -7.26
N LYS A 315 -3.60 17.91 -6.02
CA LYS A 315 -3.33 17.06 -4.82
C LYS A 315 -1.87 16.55 -4.67
N PRO A 316 -0.88 17.45 -4.44
CA PRO A 316 0.52 17.06 -4.22
C PRO A 316 0.73 16.35 -2.87
N ASP A 317 1.87 15.64 -2.73
CA ASP A 317 2.26 15.02 -1.47
C ASP A 317 2.64 16.06 -0.38
N ALA A 318 2.66 15.63 0.88
CA ALA A 318 2.84 16.54 2.02
C ALA A 318 4.19 17.29 2.02
N ARG A 319 5.26 16.73 1.47
CA ARG A 319 6.56 17.43 1.36
C ARG A 319 6.51 18.49 0.27
N THR A 320 5.87 18.18 -0.86
CA THR A 320 5.66 19.12 -1.97
C THR A 320 4.68 20.24 -1.59
N ALA A 321 3.59 19.93 -0.89
CA ALA A 321 2.68 20.94 -0.33
C ALA A 321 3.39 21.91 0.64
N ALA A 322 4.24 21.38 1.53
CA ALA A 322 5.04 22.20 2.44
C ALA A 322 6.06 23.10 1.70
N SER A 323 6.73 22.59 0.66
CA SER A 323 7.67 23.41 -0.12
C SER A 323 6.96 24.49 -0.94
N TYR A 324 5.78 24.20 -1.51
CA TYR A 324 4.98 25.20 -2.23
C TYR A 324 4.59 26.38 -1.34
N ILE A 325 4.11 26.13 -0.12
CA ILE A 325 3.72 27.19 0.82
C ILE A 325 4.95 28.00 1.29
N ALA A 326 6.08 27.35 1.54
CA ALA A 326 7.32 28.02 1.93
C ALA A 326 7.83 29.05 0.90
N THR A 327 7.42 28.96 -0.37
CA THR A 327 7.77 29.95 -1.40
C THR A 327 6.81 31.14 -1.51
N GLY A 328 5.62 31.09 -0.90
CA GLY A 328 4.59 32.15 -0.96
C GLY A 328 3.94 32.40 -2.35
N ILE A 329 4.53 31.90 -3.45
CA ILE A 329 4.05 32.11 -4.83
C ILE A 329 2.99 31.11 -5.30
N TYR A 330 2.51 30.22 -4.42
CA TYR A 330 1.43 29.28 -4.72
C TYR A 330 0.10 29.72 -4.08
N ARG A 331 -0.99 29.35 -4.72
CA ARG A 331 -2.37 29.47 -4.20
C ARG A 331 -3.05 28.11 -4.25
N TRP A 332 -4.00 27.86 -3.38
CA TRP A 332 -4.88 26.70 -3.53
C TRP A 332 -5.86 26.93 -4.69
N ASN A 333 -6.08 25.89 -5.48
CA ASN A 333 -7.25 25.77 -6.34
C ASN A 333 -8.47 25.50 -5.46
N ALA A 334 -9.46 26.38 -5.51
CA ALA A 334 -10.71 26.25 -4.77
C ALA A 334 -11.87 25.68 -5.61
N GLY A 335 -11.56 24.98 -6.72
CA GLY A 335 -12.56 24.31 -7.57
C GLY A 335 -13.50 25.26 -8.32
N MET A 336 -13.21 26.56 -8.31
CA MET A 336 -14.00 27.61 -8.96
C MET A 336 -13.35 28.00 -10.27
N PHE A 337 -14.13 27.98 -11.35
CA PHE A 337 -13.65 28.18 -12.73
C PHE A 337 -14.57 29.11 -13.50
N VAL A 338 -14.01 30.10 -14.21
CA VAL A 338 -14.75 31.07 -15.04
C VAL A 338 -14.14 31.07 -16.44
N THR A 339 -14.96 30.91 -17.48
CA THR A 339 -14.49 30.73 -18.87
C THR A 339 -15.62 31.06 -19.85
N LYS A 340 -15.30 31.40 -21.10
CA LYS A 340 -16.30 31.33 -22.17
C LYS A 340 -16.78 29.88 -22.34
N ALA A 341 -18.09 29.68 -22.57
CA ALA A 341 -18.67 28.36 -22.70
C ALA A 341 -18.13 27.61 -23.92
N THR A 342 -17.98 28.29 -25.07
CA THR A 342 -17.39 27.73 -26.29
C THR A 342 -15.93 27.30 -26.06
N LEU A 343 -15.12 28.14 -25.40
CA LEU A 343 -13.72 27.82 -25.08
C LEU A 343 -13.60 26.55 -24.22
N LEU A 344 -14.51 26.35 -23.25
CA LEU A 344 -14.49 25.13 -22.43
C LEU A 344 -14.79 23.88 -23.29
N LEU A 345 -15.69 24.00 -24.27
CA LEU A 345 -16.00 22.93 -25.21
C LEU A 345 -14.82 22.67 -26.17
N ASP A 346 -14.17 23.71 -26.69
CA ASP A 346 -12.98 23.58 -27.55
C ASP A 346 -11.80 22.93 -26.80
N LEU A 347 -11.55 23.34 -25.56
CA LEU A 347 -10.57 22.71 -24.66
C LEU A 347 -10.91 21.24 -24.37
N LEU A 348 -12.20 20.95 -24.10
CA LEU A 348 -12.66 19.59 -23.85
C LEU A 348 -12.55 18.72 -25.11
N LYS A 349 -12.78 19.29 -26.30
CA LYS A 349 -12.60 18.62 -27.59
C LYS A 349 -11.14 18.28 -27.88
N GLU A 350 -10.22 19.15 -27.48
CA GLU A 350 -8.78 18.96 -27.65
C GLU A 350 -8.22 17.85 -26.73
N TYR A 351 -8.65 17.80 -25.46
CA TYR A 351 -8.08 16.88 -24.47
C TYR A 351 -8.92 15.61 -24.22
N LYS A 352 -10.24 15.67 -24.44
CA LYS A 352 -11.25 14.66 -24.08
C LYS A 352 -12.40 14.62 -25.11
N PRO A 353 -12.13 14.36 -26.41
CA PRO A 353 -13.14 14.41 -27.47
C PRO A 353 -14.37 13.54 -27.20
N ASP A 354 -14.20 12.34 -26.63
CA ASP A 354 -15.32 11.45 -26.28
C ASP A 354 -16.32 12.09 -25.28
N ILE A 355 -15.84 12.96 -24.38
CA ILE A 355 -16.68 13.69 -23.44
C ILE A 355 -17.35 14.87 -24.14
N HIS A 356 -16.60 15.63 -24.95
CA HIS A 356 -17.14 16.73 -25.76
C HIS A 356 -18.28 16.25 -26.68
N ASP A 357 -18.03 15.25 -27.52
CA ASP A 357 -18.98 14.78 -28.53
C ASP A 357 -20.24 14.20 -27.89
N GLY A 358 -20.10 13.50 -26.75
CA GLY A 358 -21.22 13.01 -25.96
C GLY A 358 -22.07 14.13 -25.36
N LEU A 359 -21.44 15.16 -24.78
CA LEU A 359 -22.15 16.30 -24.19
C LEU A 359 -22.81 17.19 -25.25
N VAL A 360 -22.18 17.38 -26.41
CA VAL A 360 -22.80 18.08 -27.55
C VAL A 360 -24.02 17.32 -28.07
N LYS A 361 -23.93 16.00 -28.28
CA LYS A 361 -25.10 15.16 -28.66
C LYS A 361 -26.26 15.26 -27.65
N ILE A 362 -25.95 15.39 -26.36
CA ILE A 362 -26.97 15.61 -25.31
C ILE A 362 -27.56 17.02 -25.40
N ALA A 363 -26.74 18.05 -25.62
CA ALA A 363 -27.18 19.44 -25.75
C ALA A 363 -28.00 19.71 -27.03
N GLU A 364 -27.74 18.97 -28.11
CA GLU A 364 -28.54 19.02 -29.34
C GLU A 364 -30.02 18.78 -29.04
N VAL A 365 -30.37 17.66 -28.40
CA VAL A 365 -31.77 17.30 -28.09
C VAL A 365 -32.31 17.92 -26.79
N TRP A 366 -31.52 18.72 -26.07
CA TRP A 366 -31.87 19.12 -24.71
C TRP A 366 -33.18 19.89 -24.62
N ASP A 367 -33.40 20.85 -25.51
CA ASP A 367 -34.61 21.69 -25.53
C ASP A 367 -35.69 21.16 -26.52
N GLU A 368 -35.49 19.96 -27.09
CA GLU A 368 -36.47 19.30 -27.99
C GLU A 368 -37.55 18.48 -27.25
N GLY A 369 -37.46 18.39 -25.92
CA GLY A 369 -38.47 17.79 -25.05
C GLY A 369 -37.99 16.59 -24.26
N GLU A 370 -38.66 16.32 -23.13
CA GLU A 370 -38.22 15.37 -22.10
C GLU A 370 -38.00 13.94 -22.63
N ALA A 371 -38.86 13.45 -23.53
CA ALA A 371 -38.76 12.11 -24.12
C ALA A 371 -37.61 11.95 -25.14
N ALA A 372 -37.11 13.05 -25.72
CA ALA A 372 -35.92 13.05 -26.57
C ALA A 372 -34.66 13.17 -25.70
N ARG A 373 -34.64 14.17 -24.81
CA ARG A 373 -33.60 14.41 -23.80
C ARG A 373 -33.28 13.15 -23.01
N GLY A 374 -34.28 12.54 -22.36
CA GLY A 374 -34.10 11.38 -21.49
C GLY A 374 -33.54 10.15 -22.21
N ARG A 375 -33.88 9.95 -23.49
CA ARG A 375 -33.35 8.83 -24.30
C ARG A 375 -31.87 9.00 -24.58
N VAL A 376 -31.48 10.13 -25.18
CA VAL A 376 -30.07 10.40 -25.54
C VAL A 376 -29.20 10.51 -24.29
N LEU A 377 -29.71 11.14 -23.24
CA LEU A 377 -29.03 11.24 -21.95
C LEU A 377 -28.81 9.84 -21.33
N GLY A 378 -29.79 8.93 -21.39
CA GLY A 378 -29.63 7.54 -20.96
C GLY A 378 -28.65 6.73 -21.82
N GLU A 379 -28.66 6.90 -23.15
CA GLU A 379 -27.71 6.26 -24.07
C GLU A 379 -26.26 6.71 -23.81
N VAL A 380 -26.04 8.01 -23.63
CA VAL A 380 -24.70 8.63 -23.69
C VAL A 380 -24.05 8.78 -22.32
N TRP A 381 -24.79 9.18 -21.29
CA TRP A 381 -24.20 9.57 -19.99
C TRP A 381 -23.41 8.43 -19.32
N HIS A 382 -23.89 7.19 -19.45
CA HIS A 382 -23.22 6.04 -18.88
C HIS A 382 -21.84 5.78 -19.52
N ALA A 383 -21.62 6.14 -20.79
CA ALA A 383 -20.35 5.96 -21.49
C ALA A 383 -19.29 7.03 -21.16
N LEU A 384 -19.70 8.23 -20.73
CA LEU A 384 -18.77 9.35 -20.42
C LEU A 384 -17.72 8.95 -19.38
N GLU A 385 -16.48 9.41 -19.54
CA GLU A 385 -15.44 9.21 -18.53
C GLU A 385 -15.79 9.94 -17.22
N LYS A 386 -15.51 9.30 -16.08
CA LYS A 386 -15.64 9.92 -14.76
C LYS A 386 -14.34 10.62 -14.39
N ILE A 387 -14.32 11.95 -14.45
CA ILE A 387 -13.11 12.76 -14.26
C ILE A 387 -13.45 14.20 -13.79
N PRO A 388 -12.67 14.80 -12.87
CA PRO A 388 -12.83 16.20 -12.50
C PRO A 388 -12.23 17.16 -13.56
N ILE A 389 -12.81 18.36 -13.66
CA ILE A 389 -12.37 19.44 -14.58
C ILE A 389 -10.87 19.78 -14.44
N ASP A 390 -10.34 19.66 -13.23
CA ASP A 390 -8.95 19.92 -12.86
C ASP A 390 -7.97 19.06 -13.67
N ASN A 391 -8.30 17.77 -13.82
CA ASN A 391 -7.50 16.80 -14.57
C ASN A 391 -7.88 16.73 -16.05
N ALA A 392 -9.14 17.00 -16.37
CA ALA A 392 -9.65 16.93 -17.75
C ALA A 392 -9.22 18.12 -18.60
N VAL A 393 -9.16 19.32 -18.01
CA VAL A 393 -8.92 20.57 -18.73
C VAL A 393 -7.90 21.49 -18.03
N ALA A 394 -7.99 21.72 -16.71
CA ALA A 394 -7.20 22.78 -16.09
C ALA A 394 -5.67 22.51 -16.08
N GLU A 395 -5.23 21.31 -15.70
CA GLU A 395 -3.80 20.95 -15.72
C GLU A 395 -3.19 20.95 -17.14
N PRO A 396 -3.81 20.35 -18.19
CA PRO A 396 -3.28 20.45 -19.56
C PRO A 396 -3.35 21.86 -20.16
N ALA A 397 -4.44 22.62 -19.94
CA ALA A 397 -4.55 24.00 -20.42
C ALA A 397 -3.52 24.93 -19.77
N ALA A 398 -3.22 24.73 -18.47
CA ALA A 398 -2.20 25.49 -17.76
C ALA A 398 -0.79 25.23 -18.34
N ALA A 399 -0.49 23.99 -18.73
CA ALA A 399 0.77 23.65 -19.40
C ALA A 399 0.92 24.32 -20.79
N GLN A 400 -0.18 24.72 -21.43
CA GLN A 400 -0.19 25.52 -22.66
C GLN A 400 -0.24 27.04 -22.43
N GLY A 401 -0.31 27.52 -21.18
CA GLY A 401 -0.49 28.95 -20.88
C GLY A 401 -1.89 29.49 -21.19
N ARG A 402 -2.91 28.63 -21.26
CA ARG A 402 -4.32 29.02 -21.52
C ARG A 402 -5.16 29.17 -20.23
N VAL A 403 -4.50 29.09 -19.07
CA VAL A 403 -5.15 29.23 -17.75
C VAL A 403 -4.63 30.48 -17.03
N ALA A 404 -5.57 31.27 -16.54
CA ALA A 404 -5.32 32.45 -15.70
C ALA A 404 -5.80 32.19 -14.26
N VAL A 405 -5.29 32.97 -13.31
CA VAL A 405 -5.68 32.94 -11.90
C VAL A 405 -5.90 34.34 -11.36
N VAL A 406 -7.03 34.53 -10.67
CA VAL A 406 -7.28 35.70 -9.82
C VAL A 406 -6.93 35.31 -8.37
N PRO A 407 -5.84 35.83 -7.78
CA PRO A 407 -5.44 35.50 -6.42
C PRO A 407 -6.30 36.25 -5.41
N ALA A 408 -7.03 35.53 -4.55
CA ALA A 408 -8.00 36.09 -3.63
C ALA A 408 -7.65 35.85 -2.16
N THR A 409 -8.25 36.67 -1.27
CA THR A 409 -7.97 36.70 0.19
C THR A 409 -9.24 36.70 1.06
N PHE A 410 -10.37 36.28 0.50
CA PHE A 410 -11.55 35.93 1.29
C PHE A 410 -11.37 34.59 2.02
N GLY A 411 -12.12 34.35 3.10
CA GLY A 411 -12.08 33.06 3.80
C GLY A 411 -12.86 32.00 3.02
N TRP A 412 -12.26 30.83 2.79
CA TRP A 412 -12.85 29.71 2.05
C TRP A 412 -12.50 28.37 2.70
N ASP A 413 -13.46 27.44 2.71
CA ASP A 413 -13.27 26.04 3.10
C ASP A 413 -14.24 25.13 2.30
N ASP A 414 -13.82 23.89 2.00
CA ASP A 414 -14.61 22.92 1.24
C ASP A 414 -15.61 22.12 2.08
N VAL A 415 -15.71 22.40 3.39
CA VAL A 415 -16.46 21.67 4.42
C VAL A 415 -16.25 20.16 4.27
N GLY A 416 -14.97 19.77 4.16
CA GLY A 416 -14.56 18.41 3.84
C GLY A 416 -14.96 17.37 4.90
N ASP A 417 -14.99 17.73 6.19
CA ASP A 417 -15.46 16.89 7.30
C ASP A 417 -15.74 17.70 8.60
N PHE A 418 -16.06 16.98 9.70
CA PHE A 418 -16.36 17.57 11.01
C PHE A 418 -15.21 18.35 11.66
N SER A 419 -13.96 18.14 11.26
CA SER A 419 -12.84 18.95 11.74
C SER A 419 -12.85 20.33 11.10
N SER A 420 -13.02 20.43 9.78
CA SER A 420 -13.23 21.72 9.09
C SER A 420 -14.46 22.44 9.66
N LEU A 421 -15.58 21.72 9.79
CA LEU A 421 -16.83 22.30 10.30
C LEU A 421 -16.68 22.89 11.73
N ALA A 422 -15.87 22.27 12.58
CA ALA A 422 -15.60 22.78 13.93
C ALA A 422 -14.72 24.04 13.95
N ASP A 423 -13.87 24.28 12.94
CA ASP A 423 -13.11 25.54 12.81
C ASP A 423 -13.99 26.69 12.28
N LEU A 424 -15.05 26.36 11.53
CA LEU A 424 -15.97 27.32 10.92
C LEU A 424 -17.09 27.79 11.87
N LEU A 425 -17.45 26.98 12.87
CA LEU A 425 -18.46 27.35 13.88
C LEU A 425 -17.87 28.24 14.99
N PRO A 426 -18.68 29.17 15.57
CA PRO A 426 -18.31 29.91 16.77
C PRO A 426 -18.53 29.07 18.05
N ALA A 427 -17.71 29.32 19.07
CA ALA A 427 -17.98 29.02 20.49
C ALA A 427 -16.94 29.73 21.38
N GLU A 428 -17.19 29.72 22.68
CA GLU A 428 -16.31 30.28 23.71
C GLU A 428 -14.96 29.54 23.82
N ALA A 429 -14.00 30.16 24.50
CA ALA A 429 -12.68 29.57 24.69
C ALA A 429 -12.75 28.35 25.63
N ASN A 430 -12.09 27.26 25.26
CA ASN A 430 -12.08 25.97 25.98
C ASN A 430 -13.47 25.34 26.18
N GLN A 431 -14.34 25.44 25.16
CA GLN A 431 -15.58 24.65 25.02
C GLN A 431 -15.63 23.98 23.63
N PRO A 432 -16.41 22.90 23.44
CA PRO A 432 -16.72 22.39 22.11
C PRO A 432 -17.61 23.36 21.32
N ARG A 433 -17.60 23.25 19.99
CA ARG A 433 -18.63 23.89 19.15
C ARG A 433 -19.96 23.16 19.30
N VAL A 434 -21.09 23.85 19.18
CA VAL A 434 -22.41 23.20 19.12
C VAL A 434 -23.11 23.56 17.82
N LEU A 435 -23.60 22.54 17.09
CA LEU A 435 -24.41 22.66 15.90
C LEU A 435 -25.84 22.20 16.23
N GLY A 436 -26.68 23.12 16.71
CA GLY A 436 -28.03 22.82 17.18
C GLY A 436 -28.37 23.61 18.44
N ASP A 437 -29.28 23.10 19.26
CA ASP A 437 -29.65 23.73 20.53
C ASP A 437 -28.53 23.58 21.59
N ASN A 438 -27.93 24.70 21.98
CA ASN A 438 -26.88 24.75 22.99
C ASN A 438 -27.38 24.35 24.40
N HIS A 439 -28.69 24.47 24.68
CA HIS A 439 -29.27 24.03 25.96
C HIS A 439 -29.28 22.50 26.13
N LEU A 440 -29.06 21.76 25.04
CA LEU A 440 -28.92 20.30 25.04
C LEU A 440 -27.47 19.82 25.22
N VAL A 441 -26.51 20.72 25.50
CA VAL A 441 -25.10 20.34 25.69
C VAL A 441 -24.59 20.83 27.05
N LEU A 442 -24.11 19.89 27.88
CA LEU A 442 -23.46 20.17 29.16
C LEU A 442 -22.00 19.72 29.10
N THR A 443 -21.07 20.63 29.35
CA THR A 443 -19.63 20.35 29.27
C THR A 443 -18.91 20.83 30.52
N GLU A 444 -18.02 19.99 31.05
CA GLU A 444 -17.21 20.27 32.23
C GLU A 444 -15.81 19.67 31.98
N GLN A 445 -14.77 20.49 32.03
CA GLN A 445 -13.39 20.06 31.71
C GLN A 445 -13.28 19.39 30.32
N VAL A 446 -13.80 20.05 29.28
CA VAL A 446 -13.77 19.60 27.88
C VAL A 446 -13.32 20.75 26.96
N ALA A 447 -12.12 20.63 26.37
CA ALA A 447 -11.58 21.60 25.44
C ALA A 447 -11.76 21.15 23.97
N GLY A 448 -12.34 22.04 23.15
CA GLY A 448 -12.50 21.83 21.71
C GLY A 448 -13.49 20.71 21.36
N GLY A 449 -13.52 20.33 20.08
CA GLY A 449 -14.51 19.39 19.55
C GLY A 449 -15.76 20.06 18.95
N ILE A 450 -16.75 19.24 18.59
CA ILE A 450 -18.06 19.63 18.06
C ILE A 450 -19.15 18.66 18.54
N VAL A 451 -20.30 19.19 18.96
CA VAL A 451 -21.47 18.43 19.43
C VAL A 451 -22.69 18.82 18.60
N VAL A 452 -23.46 17.83 18.15
CA VAL A 452 -24.68 18.00 17.36
C VAL A 452 -25.84 17.26 18.05
N PRO A 453 -26.68 17.95 18.84
CA PRO A 453 -27.80 17.33 19.58
C PRO A 453 -29.07 17.17 18.71
N GLY A 454 -28.91 16.68 17.47
CA GLY A 454 -29.99 16.57 16.47
C GLY A 454 -31.14 15.61 16.82
N SER A 455 -30.97 14.76 17.85
CA SER A 455 -32.00 13.88 18.39
C SER A 455 -32.97 14.57 19.37
N GLY A 456 -32.63 15.78 19.85
CA GLY A 456 -33.33 16.46 20.94
C GLY A 456 -32.96 15.97 22.35
N ARG A 457 -31.92 15.13 22.50
CA ARG A 457 -31.43 14.65 23.81
C ARG A 457 -30.35 15.55 24.41
N LEU A 458 -30.31 15.58 25.74
CA LEU A 458 -29.25 16.20 26.53
C LEU A 458 -27.96 15.36 26.46
N ILE A 459 -26.87 15.97 25.98
CA ILE A 459 -25.54 15.39 25.85
C ILE A 459 -24.63 15.98 26.94
N ALA A 460 -24.09 15.13 27.81
CA ALA A 460 -23.18 15.54 28.89
C ALA A 460 -21.76 15.01 28.65
N CYS A 461 -20.75 15.87 28.73
CA CYS A 461 -19.34 15.55 28.49
C CYS A 461 -18.47 16.03 29.66
N LEU A 462 -17.67 15.12 30.22
CA LEU A 462 -16.80 15.37 31.37
C LEU A 462 -15.39 14.81 31.12
N GLY A 463 -14.37 15.66 31.12
CA GLY A 463 -12.95 15.23 31.04
C GLY A 463 -12.55 14.58 29.71
N VAL A 464 -13.19 14.94 28.58
CA VAL A 464 -13.02 14.30 27.27
C VAL A 464 -12.88 15.32 26.13
N ASP A 465 -11.65 15.76 25.89
CA ASP A 465 -11.31 16.79 24.90
C ASP A 465 -11.48 16.33 23.43
N ASP A 466 -11.62 17.31 22.53
CA ASP A 466 -11.56 17.18 21.05
C ASP A 466 -12.54 16.16 20.41
N LEU A 467 -13.64 15.84 21.09
CA LEU A 467 -14.65 14.92 20.56
C LEU A 467 -15.51 15.53 19.45
N VAL A 468 -15.90 14.68 18.49
CA VAL A 468 -16.96 14.91 17.51
C VAL A 468 -18.12 14.01 17.93
N ILE A 469 -19.21 14.60 18.41
CA ILE A 469 -20.43 13.89 18.83
C ILE A 469 -21.57 14.33 17.94
N VAL A 470 -22.24 13.38 17.28
CA VAL A 470 -23.36 13.64 16.38
C VAL A 470 -24.50 12.69 16.73
N ASP A 471 -25.45 13.15 17.54
CA ASP A 471 -26.61 12.36 17.99
C ASP A 471 -27.83 12.73 17.15
N MET A 472 -28.23 11.84 16.25
CA MET A 472 -29.43 11.96 15.42
C MET A 472 -30.52 11.00 15.93
N PRO A 473 -31.81 11.20 15.59
CA PRO A 473 -32.90 10.34 16.09
C PRO A 473 -32.70 8.84 15.83
N ASP A 474 -32.02 8.50 14.74
CA ASP A 474 -31.70 7.15 14.28
C ASP A 474 -30.29 6.66 14.67
N THR A 475 -29.31 7.57 14.77
CA THR A 475 -27.88 7.23 14.78
C THR A 475 -27.06 8.16 15.69
N LEU A 476 -26.25 7.59 16.58
CA LEU A 476 -25.20 8.30 17.32
C LEU A 476 -23.81 7.99 16.76
N LEU A 477 -23.06 9.02 16.35
CA LEU A 477 -21.62 8.95 16.07
C LEU A 477 -20.84 9.63 17.21
N VAL A 478 -19.78 8.96 17.66
CA VAL A 478 -18.73 9.56 18.52
C VAL A 478 -17.35 9.25 17.92
N THR A 479 -16.56 10.29 17.67
CA THR A 479 -15.16 10.20 17.24
C THR A 479 -14.36 11.39 17.79
N THR A 480 -13.13 11.59 17.34
CA THR A 480 -12.27 12.77 17.65
C THR A 480 -12.08 13.62 16.41
N ARG A 481 -11.85 14.93 16.49
CA ARG A 481 -11.61 15.77 15.29
C ARG A 481 -10.45 15.24 14.46
N ALA A 482 -9.36 14.81 15.10
CA ALA A 482 -8.22 14.15 14.46
C ALA A 482 -8.53 12.83 13.67
N ARG A 483 -9.78 12.35 13.68
CA ARG A 483 -10.24 11.16 12.96
C ARG A 483 -11.51 11.40 12.13
N SER A 484 -11.90 12.66 11.92
CA SER A 484 -13.06 13.06 11.10
C SER A 484 -13.05 12.44 9.69
N GLN A 485 -11.88 12.44 9.02
CA GLN A 485 -11.67 11.80 7.72
C GLN A 485 -12.03 10.30 7.67
N GLU A 486 -11.97 9.57 8.80
CA GLU A 486 -12.31 8.14 8.85
C GLU A 486 -13.82 7.87 8.83
N VAL A 487 -14.69 8.87 9.02
CA VAL A 487 -16.16 8.69 9.06
C VAL A 487 -16.69 8.05 7.77
N LYS A 488 -16.14 8.42 6.61
CA LYS A 488 -16.50 7.79 5.31
C LYS A 488 -16.33 6.27 5.32
N ARG A 489 -15.39 5.72 6.10
CA ARG A 489 -15.18 4.28 6.25
C ARG A 489 -16.31 3.61 7.03
N LEU A 490 -16.89 4.29 8.02
CA LEU A 490 -18.06 3.78 8.75
C LEU A 490 -19.28 3.71 7.82
N LEU A 491 -19.49 4.73 7.00
CA LEU A 491 -20.57 4.72 6.00
C LEU A 491 -20.38 3.59 4.96
N CYS A 492 -19.16 3.35 4.49
CA CYS A 492 -18.88 2.20 3.61
C CYS A 492 -19.17 0.84 4.26
N LEU A 493 -19.06 0.72 5.59
CA LEU A 493 -19.46 -0.49 6.32
C LEU A 493 -20.99 -0.57 6.45
N LEU A 494 -21.67 0.55 6.75
CA LEU A 494 -23.13 0.62 6.85
C LEU A 494 -23.81 0.19 5.55
N ILE A 495 -23.38 0.75 4.41
CA ILE A 495 -23.90 0.41 3.07
C ILE A 495 -23.65 -1.08 2.74
N ALA A 496 -22.52 -1.64 3.18
CA ALA A 496 -22.23 -3.07 3.00
C ALA A 496 -23.12 -3.99 3.85
N ILE A 497 -23.61 -3.52 5.02
CA ILE A 497 -24.56 -4.24 5.87
C ILE A 497 -25.98 -4.16 5.29
N GLU A 498 -26.44 -2.96 4.90
CA GLU A 498 -27.78 -2.76 4.30
C GLU A 498 -27.97 -3.58 3.02
N GLY A 499 -26.91 -3.75 2.22
CA GLY A 499 -26.91 -4.60 1.01
C GLY A 499 -27.02 -6.10 1.27
N VAL A 500 -26.91 -6.58 2.51
CA VAL A 500 -27.00 -8.01 2.86
C VAL A 500 -28.39 -8.40 3.39
N GLU A 501 -29.09 -7.49 4.07
CA GLU A 501 -30.41 -7.77 4.69
C GLU A 501 -31.61 -7.35 3.83
N GLY A 502 -31.41 -6.55 2.78
CA GLY A 502 -32.48 -6.07 1.89
C GLY A 502 -33.39 -4.99 2.50
N GLY A 503 -33.09 -4.53 3.72
CA GLY A 503 -33.81 -3.44 4.39
C GLY A 503 -33.16 -2.08 4.17
N ASN A 504 -33.77 -1.21 3.35
CA ASN A 504 -33.39 0.21 3.27
C ASN A 504 -33.59 0.86 4.66
N ALA A 505 -32.53 1.28 5.35
CA ALA A 505 -32.65 1.67 6.76
C ALA A 505 -31.74 2.82 7.24
N GLY A 506 -30.43 2.80 6.94
CA GLY A 506 -29.44 3.63 7.63
C GLY A 506 -28.98 4.84 6.82
N TRP A 507 -28.53 4.62 5.58
CA TRP A 507 -28.11 5.69 4.67
C TRP A 507 -29.30 6.43 4.00
N ARG A 508 -30.48 5.80 4.01
CA ARG A 508 -31.66 6.18 3.20
C ARG A 508 -32.89 6.71 3.95
N LYS A 509 -32.87 6.81 5.28
CA LYS A 509 -34.01 7.30 6.06
C LYS A 509 -33.76 8.69 6.63
N VAL A 510 -34.33 9.71 5.99
CA VAL A 510 -34.88 10.85 6.74
C VAL A 510 -36.16 10.37 7.45
N LEU A 511 -36.16 10.43 8.79
CA LEU A 511 -37.37 10.25 9.58
C LEU A 511 -38.17 11.56 9.59
N SER A 512 -39.19 11.66 8.73
CA SER A 512 -40.24 12.66 8.92
C SER A 512 -41.00 12.39 10.23
N ALA A 513 -41.41 13.45 10.92
CA ALA A 513 -41.64 13.37 12.35
C ALA A 513 -43.01 12.77 12.75
N SER A 514 -42.99 11.75 13.60
CA SER A 514 -43.97 11.57 14.70
C SER A 514 -43.54 10.43 15.64
N PRO A 515 -43.34 10.68 16.95
CA PRO A 515 -43.13 9.63 17.94
C PRO A 515 -44.44 9.26 18.66
N PHE A 516 -44.98 8.06 18.45
CA PHE A 516 -45.72 7.25 19.46
C PHE A 516 -46.24 5.94 18.82
N THR A 517 -46.46 4.90 19.65
CA THR A 517 -46.87 3.51 19.28
C THR A 517 -45.82 2.75 18.44
N THR A 518 -45.56 1.45 18.62
CA THR A 518 -46.28 0.40 19.37
C THR A 518 -45.31 -0.48 20.17
N ILE A 519 -45.74 -0.90 21.37
CA ILE A 519 -45.05 -1.87 22.24
C ILE A 519 -45.62 -3.28 22.01
N MET A 520 -44.76 -4.32 22.14
CA MET A 520 -45.09 -5.75 22.22
C MET A 520 -45.86 -6.39 21.05
N SER A 521 -45.14 -7.18 20.22
CA SER A 521 -45.52 -8.56 19.81
C SER A 521 -44.79 -9.05 18.56
N VAL A 522 -43.76 -9.89 18.70
CA VAL A 522 -43.56 -11.08 17.84
C VAL A 522 -42.96 -12.22 18.68
N TYR A 523 -43.80 -13.09 19.21
CA TYR A 523 -43.38 -14.45 19.58
C TYR A 523 -44.50 -15.43 19.21
N LYS A 524 -44.83 -15.46 17.91
CA LYS A 524 -45.76 -16.45 17.36
C LYS A 524 -45.37 -16.81 15.93
N THR A 525 -45.04 -18.08 15.75
CA THR A 525 -45.13 -18.75 14.45
C THR A 525 -46.57 -18.75 13.98
N ASP A 526 -46.81 -18.44 12.71
CA ASP A 526 -47.56 -19.38 11.88
C ASP A 526 -47.13 -19.29 10.42
N SER A 527 -47.38 -20.34 9.65
CA SER A 527 -46.95 -20.49 8.26
C SER A 527 -48.14 -20.49 7.31
N ARG A 528 -48.15 -19.63 6.28
CA ARG A 528 -48.85 -19.86 5.00
C ARG A 528 -48.59 -18.79 3.93
N THR A 529 -49.06 -19.10 2.72
CA THR A 529 -49.18 -18.22 1.53
C THR A 529 -47.90 -17.55 1.05
N SER A 530 -47.08 -18.33 0.34
CA SER A 530 -46.30 -17.82 -0.78
C SER A 530 -47.20 -17.61 -2.00
N GLU A 531 -47.28 -16.41 -2.56
CA GLU A 531 -47.80 -16.21 -3.92
C GLU A 531 -47.28 -14.89 -4.53
N ASN A 532 -47.21 -14.84 -5.86
CA ASN A 532 -46.93 -13.66 -6.68
C ASN A 532 -45.58 -12.94 -6.48
N TYR A 533 -44.55 -13.44 -7.18
CA TYR A 533 -43.75 -12.55 -8.05
C TYR A 533 -43.63 -13.16 -9.45
N GLY A 534 -43.65 -12.29 -10.47
CA GLY A 534 -43.85 -12.69 -11.86
C GLY A 534 -42.65 -13.38 -12.51
N SER A 535 -42.92 -14.13 -13.58
CA SER A 535 -41.93 -14.84 -14.37
C SER A 535 -41.04 -13.91 -15.20
N VAL A 536 -39.73 -14.13 -15.13
CA VAL A 536 -38.78 -13.77 -16.20
C VAL A 536 -38.05 -15.05 -16.60
N SER A 537 -38.18 -15.45 -17.86
CA SER A 537 -37.57 -16.66 -18.41
C SER A 537 -36.11 -16.42 -18.81
N GLY A 538 -35.20 -17.35 -18.47
CA GLY A 538 -33.79 -17.15 -18.84
C GLY A 538 -32.74 -18.19 -18.39
N ALA A 539 -33.08 -19.23 -17.62
CA ALA A 539 -32.12 -20.25 -17.21
C ALA A 539 -32.73 -21.67 -17.23
N PRO A 540 -31.99 -22.71 -17.63
CA PRO A 540 -32.44 -24.09 -17.53
C PRO A 540 -32.50 -24.51 -16.05
N ALA A 541 -33.67 -24.98 -15.60
CA ALA A 541 -33.85 -25.45 -14.24
C ALA A 541 -33.00 -26.72 -13.98
N LEU A 542 -32.05 -26.62 -13.04
CA LEU A 542 -31.45 -27.80 -12.44
C LEU A 542 -32.50 -28.52 -11.59
N SER A 543 -32.61 -29.83 -11.76
CA SER A 543 -33.48 -30.68 -10.95
C SER A 543 -33.14 -30.55 -9.45
N PRO A 544 -34.13 -30.54 -8.54
CA PRO A 544 -33.84 -30.57 -7.11
C PRO A 544 -33.02 -31.82 -6.78
N ALA A 545 -31.84 -31.63 -6.19
CA ALA A 545 -31.03 -32.73 -5.70
C ALA A 545 -31.71 -33.36 -4.47
N GLU A 546 -31.65 -34.69 -4.35
CA GLU A 546 -32.07 -35.39 -3.14
C GLU A 546 -31.26 -34.88 -1.94
N GLU A 547 -31.93 -34.49 -0.85
CA GLU A 547 -31.25 -34.08 0.37
C GLU A 547 -30.49 -35.27 0.99
N GLN A 548 -29.16 -35.29 0.85
CA GLN A 548 -28.30 -36.27 1.51
C GLN A 548 -28.02 -35.80 2.95
N PRO A 549 -28.49 -36.51 4.00
CA PRO A 549 -28.57 -35.97 5.36
C PRO A 549 -27.26 -35.97 6.17
N ASP A 550 -26.13 -36.39 5.57
CA ASP A 550 -24.90 -36.78 6.28
C ASP A 550 -23.68 -35.86 6.03
N VAL A 551 -23.89 -34.66 5.47
CA VAL A 551 -22.80 -33.77 4.98
C VAL A 551 -23.02 -32.31 5.39
N LEU A 552 -21.95 -31.57 5.76
CA LEU A 552 -22.06 -30.20 6.25
C LEU A 552 -22.23 -29.16 5.12
N PRO A 553 -23.02 -28.09 5.33
CA PRO A 553 -23.03 -26.94 4.44
C PRO A 553 -21.72 -26.13 4.55
N VAL A 554 -21.44 -25.32 3.54
CA VAL A 554 -20.18 -24.58 3.41
C VAL A 554 -20.05 -23.48 4.47
N PRO A 555 -18.92 -23.42 5.23
CA PRO A 555 -18.60 -22.27 6.06
C PRO A 555 -18.43 -21.00 5.21
N PRO A 556 -19.08 -19.87 5.55
CA PRO A 556 -18.96 -18.63 4.80
C PRO A 556 -17.52 -18.10 4.80
N VAL A 557 -17.15 -17.31 3.80
CA VAL A 557 -15.91 -16.52 3.86
C VAL A 557 -16.17 -15.29 4.71
N ASP A 558 -15.84 -15.38 6.00
CA ASP A 558 -15.91 -14.25 6.93
C ASP A 558 -14.91 -13.14 6.56
N ARG A 559 -15.31 -12.25 5.65
CA ARG A 559 -14.53 -11.07 5.20
C ARG A 559 -14.24 -10.07 6.35
N GLU A 560 -14.91 -10.20 7.49
CA GLU A 560 -14.86 -9.25 8.61
C GLU A 560 -13.77 -9.50 9.67
N TYR A 561 -13.31 -10.76 9.85
CA TYR A 561 -12.41 -11.14 10.95
C TYR A 561 -10.92 -10.80 10.67
N GLY A 562 -10.66 -9.53 10.35
CA GLY A 562 -9.36 -9.07 9.82
C GLY A 562 -8.89 -7.69 10.30
N ARG A 563 -9.10 -7.33 11.58
CA ARG A 563 -8.72 -6.01 12.15
C ARG A 563 -7.21 -5.67 12.23
N LEU A 564 -6.33 -6.36 11.49
CA LEU A 564 -4.93 -5.97 11.35
C LEU A 564 -4.81 -4.74 10.45
N LYS A 565 -4.00 -3.75 10.84
CA LYS A 565 -3.74 -2.57 10.00
C LYS A 565 -2.90 -3.00 8.78
N ARG A 566 -3.38 -2.71 7.56
CA ARG A 566 -2.64 -2.85 6.29
C ARG A 566 -1.45 -1.88 6.26
N GLY A 567 -0.38 -2.26 6.98
CA GLY A 567 0.77 -1.41 7.27
C GLY A 567 1.94 -1.59 6.32
N LEU A 568 2.01 -2.74 5.63
CA LEU A 568 3.07 -3.07 4.68
C LEU A 568 2.77 -2.53 3.28
N SER A 569 3.81 -2.03 2.62
CA SER A 569 3.78 -1.63 1.21
C SER A 569 3.99 -2.83 0.30
N ALA A 570 3.51 -2.75 -0.95
CA ALA A 570 3.58 -3.85 -1.91
C ALA A 570 5.01 -4.40 -2.09
N ARG A 571 6.02 -3.52 -2.17
CA ARG A 571 7.45 -3.90 -2.25
C ARG A 571 7.93 -4.75 -1.06
N GLN A 572 7.42 -4.47 0.14
CA GLN A 572 7.76 -5.22 1.35
C GLN A 572 7.09 -6.59 1.31
N VAL A 573 5.79 -6.66 1.03
CA VAL A 573 5.03 -7.94 0.93
C VAL A 573 5.66 -8.87 -0.12
N GLN A 574 6.12 -8.33 -1.25
CA GLN A 574 6.80 -9.08 -2.30
C GLN A 574 8.17 -9.59 -1.86
N MET A 575 9.00 -8.75 -1.24
CA MET A 575 10.30 -9.19 -0.74
C MET A 575 10.14 -10.20 0.40
N ILE A 576 9.17 -10.05 1.30
CA ILE A 576 8.80 -11.04 2.33
C ILE A 576 8.49 -12.40 1.67
N ALA A 577 7.64 -12.41 0.62
CA ALA A 577 7.29 -13.64 -0.09
C ALA A 577 8.45 -14.29 -0.88
N ILE A 578 9.55 -13.55 -1.11
CA ILE A 578 10.82 -14.07 -1.65
C ILE A 578 11.75 -14.52 -0.50
N ALA A 579 11.81 -13.75 0.58
CA ALA A 579 12.70 -13.91 1.73
C ALA A 579 12.39 -15.15 2.57
N GLY A 580 11.09 -15.32 2.91
CA GLY A 580 10.59 -16.39 3.78
C GLY A 580 10.78 -17.80 3.24
N THR A 581 11.32 -17.94 2.04
CA THR A 581 11.68 -19.22 1.43
C THR A 581 13.19 -19.44 1.39
N ILE A 582 13.99 -18.39 1.23
CA ILE A 582 15.46 -18.50 1.22
C ILE A 582 15.95 -18.41 2.68
N GLY A 583 16.07 -19.56 3.35
CA GLY A 583 16.40 -19.64 4.78
C GLY A 583 17.52 -20.64 5.13
N THR A 584 17.53 -21.06 6.39
CA THR A 584 18.49 -22.02 6.96
C THR A 584 18.52 -23.36 6.24
N GLY A 585 17.38 -23.84 5.72
CA GLY A 585 17.34 -25.10 4.97
C GLY A 585 18.16 -25.09 3.67
N LEU A 586 18.32 -23.93 3.01
CA LEU A 586 19.21 -23.80 1.85
C LEU A 586 20.67 -23.66 2.28
N PHE A 587 20.97 -22.81 3.26
CA PHE A 587 22.35 -22.49 3.62
C PHE A 587 23.04 -23.52 4.55
N LEU A 588 22.28 -24.22 5.40
CA LEU A 588 22.77 -25.20 6.38
C LEU A 588 22.24 -26.62 6.09
N GLY A 589 20.95 -26.75 5.76
CA GLY A 589 20.31 -28.04 5.44
C GLY A 589 20.95 -28.75 4.23
N THR A 590 21.44 -28.02 3.23
CA THR A 590 22.22 -28.59 2.12
C THR A 590 23.53 -29.23 2.57
N GLY A 591 24.17 -28.74 3.63
CA GLY A 591 25.38 -29.35 4.19
C GLY A 591 25.11 -30.75 4.72
N SER A 592 24.07 -30.90 5.54
CA SER A 592 23.66 -32.21 6.02
C SER A 592 23.14 -33.10 4.89
N SER A 593 22.41 -32.55 3.93
CA SER A 593 21.89 -33.31 2.77
C SER A 593 23.00 -33.90 1.91
N LEU A 594 24.04 -33.10 1.62
CA LEU A 594 25.24 -33.56 0.91
C LEU A 594 25.96 -34.66 1.72
N ALA A 595 26.15 -34.47 3.02
CA ALA A 595 26.87 -35.42 3.86
C ALA A 595 26.13 -36.76 4.05
N THR A 596 24.80 -36.76 4.20
CA THR A 596 24.03 -38.00 4.46
C THR A 596 23.53 -38.69 3.20
N GLY A 597 23.28 -37.96 2.11
CA GLY A 597 22.71 -38.49 0.86
C GLY A 597 23.65 -38.45 -0.35
N GLY A 598 24.68 -37.59 -0.35
CA GLY A 598 25.56 -37.40 -1.48
C GLY A 598 24.98 -36.48 -2.57
N PRO A 599 25.81 -36.09 -3.56
CA PRO A 599 25.47 -35.03 -4.51
C PRO A 599 24.29 -35.39 -5.44
N ALA A 600 24.15 -36.65 -5.88
CA ALA A 600 23.01 -37.03 -6.73
C ALA A 600 21.70 -37.11 -5.93
N SER A 601 21.70 -37.70 -4.73
CA SER A 601 20.52 -37.72 -3.86
C SER A 601 20.06 -36.30 -3.53
N MET A 602 21.00 -35.41 -3.18
CA MET A 602 20.70 -34.01 -2.91
C MET A 602 20.04 -33.34 -4.11
N LEU A 603 20.62 -33.45 -5.31
CA LEU A 603 20.03 -32.84 -6.51
C LEU A 603 18.66 -33.43 -6.87
N ILE A 604 18.51 -34.76 -6.84
CA ILE A 604 17.28 -35.47 -7.23
C ILE A 604 16.15 -35.19 -6.24
N CYS A 605 16.38 -35.30 -4.93
CA CYS A 605 15.35 -35.05 -3.92
C CYS A 605 14.89 -33.59 -3.93
N TYR A 606 15.82 -32.62 -4.01
CA TYR A 606 15.43 -31.21 -4.10
C TYR A 606 14.74 -30.85 -5.43
N ALA A 607 15.02 -31.55 -6.53
CA ALA A 607 14.26 -31.41 -7.78
C ALA A 607 12.83 -31.99 -7.65
N ILE A 608 12.67 -33.17 -7.05
CA ILE A 608 11.36 -33.80 -6.81
C ILE A 608 10.50 -32.92 -5.90
N ILE A 609 11.01 -32.47 -4.75
CA ILE A 609 10.27 -31.56 -3.87
C ILE A 609 10.01 -30.23 -4.58
N GLY A 610 10.96 -29.69 -5.34
CA GLY A 610 10.78 -28.45 -6.12
C GLY A 610 9.61 -28.52 -7.12
N VAL A 611 9.44 -29.66 -7.81
CA VAL A 611 8.30 -29.89 -8.72
C VAL A 611 6.98 -29.99 -7.95
N ILE A 612 6.97 -30.72 -6.83
CA ILE A 612 5.77 -30.89 -5.99
C ILE A 612 5.34 -29.56 -5.37
N VAL A 613 6.28 -28.78 -4.84
CA VAL A 613 6.03 -27.44 -4.28
C VAL A 613 5.58 -26.47 -5.37
N TYR A 614 6.19 -26.47 -6.55
CA TYR A 614 5.73 -25.63 -7.66
C TYR A 614 4.28 -25.93 -8.06
N ILE A 615 3.90 -27.21 -8.19
CA ILE A 615 2.50 -27.59 -8.49
C ILE A 615 1.59 -27.21 -7.30
N THR A 616 2.00 -27.44 -6.06
CA THR A 616 1.26 -27.03 -4.85
C THR A 616 0.95 -25.53 -4.85
N LEU A 617 1.90 -24.68 -5.25
CA LEU A 617 1.73 -23.24 -5.32
C LEU A 617 0.89 -22.79 -6.52
N LEU A 618 0.86 -23.54 -7.62
CA LEU A 618 -0.12 -23.35 -8.69
C LEU A 618 -1.55 -23.61 -8.17
N LEU A 619 -1.76 -24.71 -7.45
CA LEU A 619 -3.06 -25.05 -6.84
C LEU A 619 -3.50 -24.04 -5.77
N LEU A 620 -2.58 -23.61 -4.91
CA LEU A 620 -2.82 -22.55 -3.92
C LEU A 620 -3.12 -21.20 -4.59
N GLY A 621 -2.41 -20.87 -5.67
CA GLY A 621 -2.57 -19.64 -6.43
C GLY A 621 -3.96 -19.50 -7.03
N GLU A 622 -4.55 -20.57 -7.58
CA GLU A 622 -5.93 -20.55 -8.09
C GLU A 622 -6.92 -20.16 -6.98
N MET A 623 -6.89 -20.88 -5.85
CA MET A 623 -7.76 -20.60 -4.71
C MET A 623 -7.55 -19.18 -4.17
N ALA A 624 -6.30 -18.72 -4.08
CA ALA A 624 -5.94 -17.39 -3.58
C ALA A 624 -6.26 -16.23 -4.55
N THR A 625 -6.43 -16.48 -5.86
CA THR A 625 -6.95 -15.46 -6.79
C THR A 625 -8.45 -15.29 -6.73
N GLN A 626 -9.19 -16.39 -6.47
CA GLN A 626 -10.65 -16.37 -6.41
C GLN A 626 -11.16 -15.93 -5.03
N TYR A 627 -10.48 -16.34 -3.95
CA TYR A 627 -10.84 -16.06 -2.56
C TYR A 627 -9.62 -15.59 -1.76
N PRO A 628 -9.15 -14.33 -1.96
CA PRO A 628 -7.95 -13.79 -1.30
C PRO A 628 -8.19 -13.50 0.19
N ILE A 629 -7.97 -14.51 1.04
CA ILE A 629 -8.35 -14.48 2.47
C ILE A 629 -7.14 -14.54 3.42
N ALA A 630 -7.21 -13.75 4.49
CA ALA A 630 -6.22 -13.74 5.58
C ALA A 630 -6.42 -14.98 6.48
N GLY A 631 -5.92 -16.13 6.02
CA GLY A 631 -6.11 -17.44 6.66
C GLY A 631 -5.68 -18.61 5.75
N SER A 632 -5.51 -18.35 4.46
CA SER A 632 -4.81 -19.23 3.51
C SER A 632 -5.36 -20.67 3.44
N PHE A 633 -4.48 -21.65 3.25
CA PHE A 633 -4.80 -23.07 3.09
C PHE A 633 -5.53 -23.68 4.28
N GLY A 634 -5.32 -23.20 5.51
CA GLY A 634 -6.12 -23.59 6.67
C GLY A 634 -7.60 -23.32 6.43
N THR A 635 -7.92 -22.08 6.03
CA THR A 635 -9.31 -21.68 5.70
C THR A 635 -9.83 -22.33 4.41
N TYR A 636 -9.00 -22.56 3.37
CA TYR A 636 -9.44 -23.32 2.19
C TYR A 636 -9.80 -24.78 2.55
N CYS A 637 -9.09 -25.40 3.50
CA CYS A 637 -9.43 -26.74 4.00
C CYS A 637 -10.71 -26.73 4.83
N THR A 638 -10.89 -25.74 5.71
CA THR A 638 -12.16 -25.51 6.42
C THR A 638 -13.33 -25.35 5.45
N ARG A 639 -13.16 -24.60 4.34
CA ARG A 639 -14.22 -24.28 3.38
C ARG A 639 -14.54 -25.41 2.41
N PHE A 640 -13.54 -26.12 1.89
CA PHE A 640 -13.75 -27.09 0.80
C PHE A 640 -13.62 -28.57 1.22
N PHE A 641 -13.03 -28.87 2.38
CA PHE A 641 -12.75 -30.24 2.82
C PHE A 641 -13.49 -30.61 4.12
N SER A 642 -13.07 -30.06 5.27
CA SER A 642 -13.62 -30.38 6.60
C SER A 642 -13.26 -29.26 7.59
N PRO A 643 -14.21 -28.74 8.40
CA PRO A 643 -13.93 -27.72 9.40
C PRO A 643 -12.97 -28.21 10.50
N SER A 644 -13.10 -29.45 10.98
CA SER A 644 -12.25 -29.99 12.04
C SER A 644 -10.84 -30.31 11.54
N TYR A 645 -10.70 -30.71 10.27
CA TYR A 645 -9.39 -30.88 9.65
C TYR A 645 -8.70 -29.52 9.44
N GLY A 646 -9.44 -28.50 8.98
CA GLY A 646 -8.93 -27.13 8.87
C GLY A 646 -8.49 -26.52 10.21
N PHE A 647 -9.19 -26.81 11.30
CA PHE A 647 -8.77 -26.51 12.67
C PHE A 647 -7.43 -27.18 13.01
N ALA A 648 -7.33 -28.49 12.85
CA ALA A 648 -6.15 -29.27 13.23
C ALA A 648 -4.91 -28.87 12.42
N LEU A 649 -5.09 -28.63 11.11
CA LEU A 649 -4.08 -28.09 10.20
C LEU A 649 -3.59 -26.70 10.62
N SER A 650 -4.51 -25.80 10.96
CA SER A 650 -4.15 -24.42 11.35
C SER A 650 -3.37 -24.37 12.67
N TRP A 651 -3.67 -25.27 13.61
CA TRP A 651 -2.88 -25.43 14.84
C TRP A 651 -1.52 -26.11 14.59
N ASN A 652 -1.45 -27.13 13.72
CA ASN A 652 -0.17 -27.73 13.32
C ASN A 652 0.75 -26.69 12.66
N TYR A 653 0.22 -25.84 11.77
CA TYR A 653 1.02 -24.81 11.11
C TYR A 653 1.44 -23.66 12.04
N TRP A 654 0.60 -23.27 13.02
CA TRP A 654 1.05 -22.37 14.09
C TRP A 654 2.19 -22.97 14.93
N PHE A 655 2.10 -24.26 15.26
CA PHE A 655 3.16 -24.94 16.00
C PHE A 655 4.45 -25.05 15.18
N ASN A 656 4.35 -25.30 13.87
CA ASN A 656 5.46 -25.22 12.92
C ASN A 656 6.14 -23.85 12.97
N ASP A 657 5.40 -22.74 12.81
CA ASP A 657 5.99 -21.40 12.92
C ASP A 657 6.75 -21.20 14.26
N ALA A 658 6.17 -21.64 15.38
CA ALA A 658 6.81 -21.55 16.70
C ALA A 658 8.07 -22.42 16.84
N VAL A 659 8.07 -23.64 16.29
CA VAL A 659 9.20 -24.59 16.26
C VAL A 659 10.29 -24.14 15.27
N SER A 660 9.90 -23.54 14.16
CA SER A 660 10.80 -23.00 13.13
C SER A 660 11.66 -21.87 13.69
N VAL A 661 11.06 -20.93 14.43
CA VAL A 661 11.81 -19.92 15.21
C VAL A 661 12.80 -20.57 16.18
N ALA A 662 12.42 -21.64 16.88
CA ALA A 662 13.34 -22.33 17.78
C ALA A 662 14.51 -23.00 17.01
N GLY A 663 14.22 -23.61 15.87
CA GLY A 663 15.23 -24.20 14.98
C GLY A 663 16.22 -23.16 14.45
N ASP A 664 15.73 -22.02 13.98
CA ASP A 664 16.59 -20.93 13.52
C ASP A 664 17.38 -20.26 14.66
N LEU A 665 16.82 -20.13 15.86
CA LEU A 665 17.58 -19.66 17.02
C LEU A 665 18.73 -20.63 17.38
N VAL A 666 18.55 -21.95 17.23
CA VAL A 666 19.65 -22.92 17.38
C VAL A 666 20.64 -22.83 16.22
N ALA A 667 20.17 -22.64 14.98
CA ALA A 667 21.02 -22.42 13.82
C ALA A 667 21.91 -21.17 13.97
N ALA A 668 21.40 -20.10 14.58
CA ALA A 668 22.16 -18.90 14.88
C ALA A 668 23.34 -19.19 15.83
N GLN A 669 23.17 -20.09 16.81
CA GLN A 669 24.27 -20.58 17.65
C GLN A 669 25.34 -21.30 16.81
N LEU A 670 24.91 -22.24 15.95
CA LEU A 670 25.78 -23.10 15.14
C LEU A 670 26.59 -22.30 14.10
N VAL A 671 26.05 -21.18 13.59
CA VAL A 671 26.76 -20.28 12.68
C VAL A 671 27.73 -19.36 13.44
N MET A 672 27.36 -18.85 14.61
CA MET A 672 28.24 -17.95 15.39
C MET A 672 29.47 -18.63 15.97
N ALA A 673 29.40 -19.95 16.17
CA ALA A 673 30.55 -20.80 16.50
C ALA A 673 31.71 -20.72 15.47
N TYR A 674 31.51 -20.10 14.30
CA TYR A 674 32.58 -19.79 13.35
C TYR A 674 33.50 -18.62 13.79
N TRP A 675 32.99 -17.64 14.54
CA TRP A 675 33.76 -16.46 14.98
C TRP A 675 34.06 -16.46 16.49
N THR A 676 33.28 -17.17 17.31
CA THR A 676 33.44 -17.14 18.76
C THR A 676 32.99 -18.43 19.43
N GLU A 677 33.72 -18.84 20.47
CA GLU A 677 33.35 -19.95 21.37
C GLU A 677 32.53 -19.46 22.58
N TRP A 678 32.19 -18.17 22.64
CA TRP A 678 31.38 -17.58 23.72
C TRP A 678 29.97 -18.20 23.78
N HIS A 679 29.43 -18.32 25.00
CA HIS A 679 28.19 -19.04 25.35
C HIS A 679 27.11 -19.03 24.25
N PRO A 680 27.01 -20.09 23.42
CA PRO A 680 26.20 -20.01 22.19
C PRO A 680 24.71 -19.81 22.45
N TRP A 681 24.20 -20.37 23.55
CA TRP A 681 22.83 -20.17 24.03
C TRP A 681 22.50 -18.71 24.36
N ALA A 682 23.48 -17.92 24.82
CA ALA A 682 23.27 -16.50 25.15
C ALA A 682 23.06 -15.65 23.88
N ILE A 683 23.73 -16.01 22.78
CA ILE A 683 23.51 -15.37 21.47
C ILE A 683 22.08 -15.62 20.99
N GLY A 684 21.57 -16.85 21.12
CA GLY A 684 20.19 -17.18 20.79
C GLY A 684 19.16 -16.44 21.67
N LEU A 685 19.44 -16.20 22.95
CA LEU A 685 18.60 -15.35 23.80
C LEU A 685 18.59 -13.89 23.34
N ILE A 686 19.76 -13.30 23.05
CA ILE A 686 19.87 -11.93 22.52
C ILE A 686 19.08 -11.81 21.22
N PHE A 687 19.16 -12.82 20.35
CA PHE A 687 18.42 -12.89 19.10
C PHE A 687 16.90 -13.00 19.31
N TRP A 688 16.45 -13.84 20.24
CA TRP A 688 15.04 -13.94 20.61
C TRP A 688 14.48 -12.60 21.13
N PHE A 689 15.19 -11.94 22.05
CA PHE A 689 14.81 -10.61 22.56
C PHE A 689 14.74 -9.56 21.44
N PHE A 690 15.71 -9.55 20.53
CA PHE A 690 15.74 -8.65 19.37
C PHE A 690 14.55 -8.87 18.43
N LEU A 691 14.26 -10.13 18.08
CA LEU A 691 13.15 -10.51 17.21
C LEU A 691 11.78 -10.18 17.81
N VAL A 692 11.57 -10.50 19.09
CA VAL A 692 10.33 -10.16 19.82
C VAL A 692 10.19 -8.64 19.93
N GLY A 693 11.27 -7.90 20.23
CA GLY A 693 11.26 -6.44 20.30
C GLY A 693 10.85 -5.77 19.00
N ILE A 694 11.43 -6.17 17.86
CA ILE A 694 11.09 -5.61 16.54
C ILE A 694 9.64 -5.92 16.14
N ASN A 695 9.18 -7.14 16.38
CA ASN A 695 7.79 -7.52 16.09
C ASN A 695 6.78 -6.86 17.04
N ALA A 696 7.18 -6.48 18.26
CA ALA A 696 6.34 -5.77 19.21
C ALA A 696 6.17 -4.27 18.89
N VAL A 697 7.21 -3.60 18.35
CA VAL A 697 7.24 -2.13 18.20
C VAL A 697 6.45 -1.64 16.98
N HIS A 698 6.72 -2.11 15.76
CA HIS A 698 6.00 -1.61 14.58
C HIS A 698 6.08 -2.52 13.34
N VAL A 699 4.93 -2.82 12.73
CA VAL A 699 4.82 -3.68 11.53
C VAL A 699 5.63 -3.16 10.33
N ARG A 700 5.80 -1.83 10.18
CA ARG A 700 6.67 -1.26 9.13
C ARG A 700 8.17 -1.44 9.38
N ALA A 701 8.60 -1.54 10.64
CA ALA A 701 10.01 -1.75 10.98
C ALA A 701 10.45 -3.18 10.60
N TYR A 702 9.58 -4.16 10.90
CA TYR A 702 9.68 -5.52 10.34
C TYR A 702 9.79 -5.48 8.81
N GLY A 703 8.88 -4.77 8.14
CA GLY A 703 8.83 -4.74 6.67
C GLY A 703 10.07 -4.17 5.98
N GLU A 704 10.66 -3.10 6.51
CA GLU A 704 11.91 -2.55 5.98
C GLU A 704 13.12 -3.43 6.32
N LEU A 705 13.20 -3.97 7.55
CA LEU A 705 14.29 -4.88 7.92
C LEU A 705 14.31 -6.12 7.02
N GLU A 706 13.16 -6.76 6.85
CA GLU A 706 13.02 -7.97 6.04
C GLU A 706 13.34 -7.69 4.56
N TYR A 707 12.95 -6.53 4.02
CA TYR A 707 13.31 -6.09 2.67
C TYR A 707 14.84 -6.05 2.45
N TRP A 708 15.61 -5.48 3.38
CA TRP A 708 17.07 -5.39 3.26
C TRP A 708 17.76 -6.74 3.49
N LEU A 709 17.34 -7.50 4.50
CA LEU A 709 17.89 -8.84 4.76
C LEU A 709 17.66 -9.76 3.56
N ALA A 710 16.45 -9.77 2.99
CA ALA A 710 16.11 -10.55 1.80
C ALA A 710 16.96 -10.21 0.58
N SER A 711 17.17 -8.92 0.32
CA SER A 711 17.98 -8.44 -0.80
C SER A 711 19.43 -8.95 -0.71
N LEU A 712 20.01 -8.97 0.50
CA LEU A 712 21.33 -9.51 0.75
C LEU A 712 21.42 -11.01 0.42
N LYS A 713 20.40 -11.81 0.80
CA LYS A 713 20.36 -13.26 0.47
C LYS A 713 20.38 -13.49 -1.04
N VAL A 714 19.53 -12.79 -1.79
CA VAL A 714 19.38 -12.97 -3.24
C VAL A 714 20.67 -12.61 -3.97
N ILE A 715 21.27 -11.47 -3.63
CA ILE A 715 22.57 -11.05 -4.20
C ILE A 715 23.66 -12.09 -3.90
N ALA A 716 23.73 -12.58 -2.66
CA ALA A 716 24.74 -13.57 -2.27
C ALA A 716 24.57 -14.93 -2.96
N VAL A 717 23.34 -15.39 -3.24
CA VAL A 717 23.10 -16.61 -4.03
C VAL A 717 23.53 -16.42 -5.49
N ILE A 718 23.29 -15.24 -6.09
CA ILE A 718 23.76 -14.94 -7.44
C ILE A 718 25.30 -14.91 -7.49
N VAL A 719 25.95 -14.28 -6.49
CA VAL A 719 27.41 -14.26 -6.37
C VAL A 719 27.96 -15.67 -6.10
N PHE A 720 27.29 -16.50 -5.29
CA PHE A 720 27.63 -17.90 -5.11
C PHE A 720 27.58 -18.70 -6.42
N ILE A 721 26.55 -18.50 -7.24
CA ILE A 721 26.44 -19.21 -8.53
C ILE A 721 27.62 -18.84 -9.44
N ILE A 722 27.96 -17.56 -9.54
CA ILE A 722 29.10 -17.09 -10.34
C ILE A 722 30.42 -17.65 -9.79
N LEU A 723 30.67 -17.52 -8.48
CA LEU A 723 31.90 -18.00 -7.84
C LEU A 723 32.02 -19.53 -7.88
N GLY A 724 30.91 -20.27 -7.73
CA GLY A 724 30.87 -21.73 -7.81
C GLY A 724 31.16 -22.26 -9.21
N ILE A 725 30.72 -21.56 -10.27
CA ILE A 725 31.15 -21.86 -11.64
C ILE A 725 32.65 -21.60 -11.80
N LEU A 726 33.13 -20.43 -11.36
CA LEU A 726 34.55 -20.05 -11.47
C LEU A 726 35.48 -21.00 -10.71
N VAL A 727 35.16 -21.37 -9.47
CA VAL A 727 35.91 -22.34 -8.66
C VAL A 727 35.95 -23.71 -9.34
N ASN A 728 34.84 -24.16 -9.95
CA ASN A 728 34.76 -25.45 -10.63
C ASN A 728 35.64 -25.53 -11.88
N VAL A 729 35.72 -24.44 -12.65
CA VAL A 729 36.53 -24.35 -13.88
C VAL A 729 38.03 -24.04 -13.63
N GLY A 730 38.49 -24.05 -12.36
CA GLY A 730 39.91 -23.88 -12.01
C GLY A 730 40.31 -22.53 -11.44
N VAL A 731 39.35 -21.63 -11.14
CA VAL A 731 39.64 -20.32 -10.51
C VAL A 731 39.67 -20.44 -8.98
N ASN A 732 40.49 -21.37 -8.49
CA ASN A 732 40.74 -21.69 -7.09
C ASN A 732 42.27 -21.63 -6.79
N PRO A 733 42.73 -21.59 -5.52
CA PRO A 733 44.15 -21.51 -5.17
C PRO A 733 45.04 -22.64 -5.68
N GLU A 734 44.47 -23.80 -5.97
CA GLU A 734 45.18 -24.98 -6.50
C GLU A 734 45.27 -24.95 -8.04
N HIS A 735 44.59 -23.99 -8.68
CA HIS A 735 44.41 -23.87 -10.14
C HIS A 735 43.89 -25.14 -10.82
N HIS A 736 43.19 -25.99 -10.06
CA HIS A 736 42.77 -27.33 -10.47
C HIS A 736 41.32 -27.37 -10.97
N TYR A 737 41.08 -28.10 -12.07
CA TYR A 737 39.74 -28.28 -12.64
C TYR A 737 38.97 -29.36 -11.88
N ILE A 738 38.13 -28.95 -10.94
CA ILE A 738 37.32 -29.85 -10.10
C ILE A 738 36.29 -30.61 -10.94
N GLY A 739 35.65 -29.93 -11.90
CA GLY A 739 34.63 -30.50 -12.77
C GLY A 739 33.58 -31.33 -12.00
N GLY A 740 33.55 -32.64 -12.26
CA GLY A 740 32.69 -33.62 -11.59
C GLY A 740 33.40 -34.59 -10.64
N GLU A 741 34.61 -34.29 -10.16
CA GLU A 741 35.39 -35.21 -9.31
C GLU A 741 34.68 -35.56 -8.00
N ASN A 742 34.04 -34.59 -7.34
CA ASN A 742 33.29 -34.81 -6.09
C ASN A 742 32.10 -35.78 -6.24
N TRP A 743 31.61 -36.01 -7.47
CA TRP A 743 30.56 -36.99 -7.77
C TRP A 743 31.12 -38.42 -7.95
N ARG A 744 32.44 -38.57 -8.07
CA ARG A 744 33.16 -39.84 -8.32
C ARG A 744 33.93 -40.36 -7.10
N LEU A 745 33.88 -39.65 -5.98
CA LEU A 745 34.46 -40.10 -4.71
C LEU A 745 33.86 -41.47 -4.28
N PRO A 746 34.61 -42.33 -3.58
CA PRO A 746 34.06 -43.59 -3.05
C PRO A 746 32.80 -43.35 -2.21
N GLY A 747 31.70 -44.05 -2.53
CA GLY A 747 30.38 -43.86 -1.89
C GLY A 747 29.54 -42.71 -2.46
N ALA A 748 30.11 -41.82 -3.26
CA ALA A 748 29.35 -40.92 -4.12
C ALA A 748 28.88 -41.67 -5.38
N PRO A 749 27.81 -41.20 -6.07
CA PRO A 749 27.04 -39.98 -5.79
C PRO A 749 25.80 -40.21 -4.89
N PHE A 750 25.54 -41.44 -4.44
CA PHE A 750 24.43 -41.83 -3.58
C PHE A 750 24.93 -42.34 -2.20
N VAL A 751 25.38 -41.41 -1.35
CA VAL A 751 25.89 -41.71 -0.01
C VAL A 751 24.73 -42.23 0.87
N GLY A 752 25.01 -43.22 1.71
CA GLY A 752 24.01 -43.85 2.57
C GLY A 752 22.94 -44.68 1.83
N GLY A 753 23.08 -44.87 0.51
CA GLY A 753 22.12 -45.61 -0.32
C GLY A 753 20.70 -45.06 -0.21
N PHE A 754 19.69 -45.94 -0.23
CA PHE A 754 18.29 -45.52 -0.13
C PHE A 754 17.94 -44.84 1.21
N GLY A 755 18.61 -45.21 2.31
CA GLY A 755 18.42 -44.56 3.61
C GLY A 755 18.94 -43.12 3.63
N GLY A 756 20.10 -42.88 3.01
CA GLY A 756 20.63 -41.53 2.79
C GLY A 756 19.75 -40.69 1.86
N PHE A 757 19.31 -41.28 0.75
CA PHE A 757 18.38 -40.67 -0.20
C PHE A 757 17.05 -40.26 0.46
N ALA A 758 16.40 -41.17 1.18
CA ALA A 758 15.15 -40.90 1.89
C ALA A 758 15.27 -39.74 2.90
N ARG A 759 16.38 -39.69 3.65
CA ARG A 759 16.67 -38.65 4.64
C ARG A 759 16.87 -37.25 4.03
N VAL A 760 17.15 -37.13 2.73
CA VAL A 760 17.21 -35.81 2.09
C VAL A 760 15.81 -35.19 1.94
N PHE A 761 14.74 -35.99 1.73
CA PHE A 761 13.40 -35.44 1.44
C PHE A 761 12.87 -34.50 2.54
N VAL A 762 13.00 -34.88 3.82
CA VAL A 762 12.58 -34.02 4.94
C VAL A 762 13.39 -32.73 5.01
N THR A 763 14.69 -32.78 4.71
CA THR A 763 15.58 -31.59 4.73
C THR A 763 15.29 -30.68 3.55
N ALA A 764 14.97 -31.24 2.39
CA ALA A 764 14.45 -30.49 1.24
C ALA A 764 13.07 -29.89 1.54
N SER A 765 12.18 -30.60 2.23
CA SER A 765 10.85 -30.10 2.60
C SER A 765 10.88 -29.01 3.67
N PHE A 766 11.85 -29.05 4.59
CA PHE A 766 12.19 -27.90 5.44
C PHE A 766 12.70 -26.72 4.60
N ALA A 767 13.64 -26.97 3.68
CA ALA A 767 14.27 -25.94 2.85
C ALA A 767 13.34 -25.25 1.84
N TYR A 768 12.21 -25.88 1.46
CA TYR A 768 11.13 -25.27 0.66
C TYR A 768 9.92 -24.83 1.52
N GLY A 769 10.04 -24.84 2.85
CA GLY A 769 9.05 -24.26 3.75
C GLY A 769 8.87 -22.75 3.56
N GLY A 770 7.77 -22.20 4.06
CA GLY A 770 7.42 -20.79 3.95
C GLY A 770 7.00 -20.35 2.55
N THR A 771 7.02 -21.27 1.56
CA THR A 771 6.60 -20.93 0.18
C THR A 771 5.08 -20.75 0.10
N GLU A 772 4.33 -21.52 0.88
CA GLU A 772 2.89 -21.42 1.09
C GLU A 772 2.46 -20.18 1.90
N SER A 773 3.36 -19.53 2.64
CA SER A 773 3.07 -18.25 3.33
C SER A 773 2.70 -17.11 2.36
N LEU A 774 3.04 -17.25 1.07
CA LEU A 774 2.46 -16.47 -0.03
C LEU A 774 0.93 -16.40 0.04
N GLY A 775 0.28 -17.52 0.34
CA GLY A 775 -1.17 -17.60 0.50
C GLY A 775 -1.71 -16.91 1.76
N ILE A 776 -0.88 -16.59 2.75
CA ILE A 776 -1.24 -15.76 3.91
C ILE A 776 -1.20 -14.28 3.47
N THR A 777 -0.15 -13.90 2.73
CA THR A 777 -0.02 -12.54 2.16
C THR A 777 -1.08 -12.20 1.10
N ALA A 778 -1.83 -13.19 0.59
CA ALA A 778 -2.88 -13.00 -0.40
C ALA A 778 -3.96 -11.97 0.03
N GLY A 779 -4.42 -12.03 1.29
CA GLY A 779 -5.40 -11.07 1.84
C GLY A 779 -4.85 -9.66 2.13
N GLU A 780 -3.51 -9.51 2.15
CA GLU A 780 -2.81 -8.22 2.27
C GLU A 780 -2.31 -7.68 0.90
N THR A 781 -2.41 -8.47 -0.18
CA THR A 781 -1.87 -8.13 -1.51
C THR A 781 -2.81 -7.21 -2.28
N LYS A 782 -2.28 -6.08 -2.80
CA LYS A 782 -2.96 -5.26 -3.81
C LYS A 782 -3.16 -6.12 -5.07
N ASN A 783 -4.39 -6.21 -5.58
CA ASN A 783 -4.73 -6.82 -6.88
C ASN A 783 -4.40 -8.33 -6.96
N PRO A 784 -4.90 -9.16 -6.02
CA PRO A 784 -4.49 -10.56 -5.89
C PRO A 784 -4.75 -11.36 -7.18
N SER A 785 -5.88 -11.13 -7.85
CA SER A 785 -6.25 -11.71 -9.15
C SER A 785 -5.13 -11.68 -10.20
N LYS A 786 -4.38 -10.58 -10.28
CA LYS A 786 -3.30 -10.37 -11.27
C LYS A 786 -1.90 -10.52 -10.70
N ASN A 787 -1.70 -10.17 -9.43
CA ASN A 787 -0.38 -10.18 -8.80
C ASN A 787 0.00 -11.55 -8.22
N MET A 788 -0.97 -12.34 -7.71
CA MET A 788 -0.71 -13.71 -7.25
C MET A 788 -0.23 -14.63 -8.38
N PRO A 789 -0.82 -14.64 -9.59
CA PRO A 789 -0.32 -15.46 -10.72
C PRO A 789 1.08 -15.07 -11.19
N ARG A 790 1.43 -13.78 -11.10
CA ARG A 790 2.78 -13.28 -11.40
C ARG A 790 3.76 -13.89 -10.39
N VAL A 791 3.51 -13.75 -9.08
CA VAL A 791 4.41 -14.29 -8.04
C VAL A 791 4.55 -15.80 -8.15
N VAL A 792 3.45 -16.56 -8.28
CA VAL A 792 3.50 -18.04 -8.41
C VAL A 792 4.33 -18.47 -9.63
N LYS A 793 4.23 -17.78 -10.77
CA LYS A 793 5.08 -18.05 -11.95
C LYS A 793 6.55 -17.70 -11.73
N PHE A 794 6.88 -16.68 -10.93
CA PHE A 794 8.26 -16.39 -10.53
C PHE A 794 8.84 -17.42 -9.55
N VAL A 795 8.01 -18.11 -8.76
CA VAL A 795 8.48 -19.20 -7.88
C VAL A 795 9.15 -20.34 -8.68
N PHE A 796 8.70 -20.64 -9.90
CA PHE A 796 9.36 -21.61 -10.77
C PHE A 796 10.84 -21.27 -10.99
N TRP A 797 11.12 -20.04 -11.39
CA TRP A 797 12.48 -19.54 -11.63
C TRP A 797 13.28 -19.43 -10.32
N ARG A 798 12.64 -19.07 -9.21
CA ARG A 798 13.24 -19.08 -7.86
C ARG A 798 13.74 -20.47 -7.48
N ILE A 799 12.92 -21.50 -7.66
CA ILE A 799 13.26 -22.91 -7.39
C ILE A 799 14.41 -23.34 -8.30
N LEU A 800 14.27 -23.14 -9.61
CA LEU A 800 15.26 -23.57 -10.60
C LEU A 800 16.64 -22.92 -10.37
N ILE A 801 16.69 -21.59 -10.18
CA ILE A 801 17.94 -20.85 -10.09
C ILE A 801 18.54 -20.93 -8.67
N PHE A 802 17.79 -20.63 -7.61
CA PHE A 802 18.38 -20.52 -6.27
C PHE A 802 18.56 -21.85 -5.55
N TYR A 803 17.78 -22.89 -5.91
CA TYR A 803 17.97 -24.23 -5.36
C TYR A 803 18.73 -25.12 -6.34
N ILE A 804 18.17 -25.44 -7.50
CA ILE A 804 18.71 -26.52 -8.33
C ILE A 804 20.13 -26.20 -8.85
N VAL A 805 20.38 -24.98 -9.34
CA VAL A 805 21.74 -24.57 -9.76
C VAL A 805 22.68 -24.46 -8.56
N SER A 806 22.26 -23.88 -7.43
CA SER A 806 23.10 -23.79 -6.23
C SER A 806 23.50 -25.18 -5.70
N ILE A 807 22.55 -26.11 -5.64
CA ILE A 807 22.72 -27.49 -5.15
C ILE A 807 23.63 -28.31 -6.09
N LEU A 808 23.49 -28.12 -7.40
CA LEU A 808 24.42 -28.67 -8.38
C LEU A 808 25.84 -28.16 -8.14
N LEU A 809 26.02 -26.83 -7.97
CA LEU A 809 27.33 -26.23 -7.72
C LEU A 809 27.93 -26.60 -6.35
N ILE A 810 27.10 -26.83 -5.32
CA ILE A 810 27.54 -27.41 -4.04
C ILE A 810 28.07 -28.83 -4.28
N GLY A 811 27.28 -29.70 -4.92
CA GLY A 811 27.68 -31.10 -5.15
C GLY A 811 28.88 -31.25 -6.09
N LEU A 812 29.10 -30.31 -7.01
CA LEU A 812 30.28 -30.27 -7.88
C LEU A 812 31.55 -29.78 -7.17
N ASN A 813 31.46 -28.78 -6.28
CA ASN A 813 32.65 -28.15 -5.68
C ASN A 813 33.00 -28.61 -4.26
N VAL A 814 32.04 -29.14 -3.50
CA VAL A 814 32.24 -29.54 -2.10
C VAL A 814 32.22 -31.08 -2.00
N PRO A 815 33.29 -31.72 -1.50
CA PRO A 815 33.28 -33.17 -1.26
C PRO A 815 32.30 -33.50 -0.14
N TYR A 816 31.54 -34.58 -0.28
CA TYR A 816 30.58 -35.00 0.76
C TYR A 816 31.23 -35.36 2.10
N THR A 817 32.53 -35.64 2.07
CA THR A 817 33.39 -35.93 3.23
C THR A 817 33.94 -34.68 3.92
N TYR A 818 33.60 -33.46 3.48
CA TYR A 818 34.15 -32.24 4.07
C TYR A 818 33.77 -32.13 5.57
N PRO A 819 34.72 -31.80 6.46
CA PRO A 819 34.47 -31.75 7.89
C PRO A 819 33.39 -30.72 8.26
N ASN A 820 32.60 -31.05 9.28
CA ASN A 820 31.54 -30.19 9.82
C ASN A 820 30.35 -29.88 8.89
N LEU A 821 30.14 -30.63 7.80
CA LEU A 821 28.90 -30.56 6.99
C LEU A 821 27.64 -31.03 7.77
N SER A 822 27.80 -31.97 8.70
CA SER A 822 26.71 -32.55 9.52
C SER A 822 27.19 -32.88 10.96
N ASN A 823 28.06 -32.04 11.52
CA ASN A 823 28.57 -32.24 12.89
C ASN A 823 27.58 -31.67 13.92
N LYS A 824 27.36 -32.41 15.01
CA LYS A 824 26.39 -32.09 16.09
C LYS A 824 26.75 -30.83 16.90
N SER A 825 27.99 -30.36 16.84
CA SER A 825 28.46 -29.19 17.61
C SER A 825 28.63 -27.91 16.78
N THR A 826 28.89 -28.02 15.48
CA THR A 826 29.17 -26.89 14.58
C THR A 826 28.84 -27.28 13.14
N VAL A 827 28.07 -26.46 12.42
CA VAL A 827 27.67 -26.75 11.04
C VAL A 827 28.27 -25.71 10.09
N THR A 828 29.10 -26.16 9.15
CA THR A 828 29.71 -25.30 8.13
C THR A 828 28.83 -25.26 6.88
N SER A 829 28.39 -24.06 6.49
CA SER A 829 27.61 -23.89 5.26
C SER A 829 28.44 -24.25 4.01
N PRO A 830 27.90 -25.06 3.06
CA PRO A 830 28.56 -25.32 1.78
C PRO A 830 28.83 -24.05 0.96
N PHE A 831 27.98 -23.02 1.10
CA PHE A 831 28.19 -21.73 0.46
C PHE A 831 29.51 -21.10 0.93
N THR A 832 29.76 -21.13 2.23
CA THR A 832 31.00 -20.63 2.84
C THR A 832 32.23 -21.43 2.42
N ILE A 833 32.09 -22.75 2.20
CA ILE A 833 33.19 -23.60 1.72
C ILE A 833 33.63 -23.15 0.31
N VAL A 834 32.69 -22.90 -0.61
CA VAL A 834 33.02 -22.40 -1.96
C VAL A 834 33.62 -20.99 -1.91
N PHE A 835 33.12 -20.09 -1.06
CA PHE A 835 33.75 -18.76 -0.89
C PHE A 835 35.18 -18.87 -0.31
N LYS A 836 35.46 -19.85 0.55
CA LYS A 836 36.82 -20.16 1.02
C LYS A 836 37.70 -20.70 -0.13
N GLN A 837 37.15 -21.53 -1.01
CA GLN A 837 37.82 -22.04 -2.23
C GLN A 837 38.15 -20.94 -3.28
N VAL A 838 37.67 -19.70 -3.12
CA VAL A 838 38.10 -18.55 -3.96
C VAL A 838 39.46 -17.98 -3.52
N GLY A 839 39.95 -18.37 -2.33
CA GLY A 839 41.26 -17.98 -1.80
C GLY A 839 41.28 -16.76 -0.87
N SER A 840 40.16 -16.40 -0.24
CA SER A 840 40.08 -15.25 0.68
C SER A 840 39.35 -15.59 1.98
N ALA A 841 40.02 -15.38 3.12
CA ALA A 841 39.40 -15.50 4.44
C ALA A 841 38.24 -14.50 4.64
N GLY A 842 38.37 -13.30 4.07
CA GLY A 842 37.31 -12.29 4.08
C GLY A 842 36.06 -12.73 3.31
N ALA A 843 36.22 -13.49 2.22
CA ALA A 843 35.09 -14.03 1.46
C ALA A 843 34.30 -15.07 2.27
N ALA A 844 34.99 -15.96 3.00
CA ALA A 844 34.35 -16.93 3.89
C ALA A 844 33.61 -16.24 5.06
N SER A 845 34.22 -15.25 5.71
CA SER A 845 33.57 -14.49 6.78
C SER A 845 32.37 -13.67 6.26
N PHE A 846 32.46 -13.09 5.07
CA PHE A 846 31.32 -12.42 4.43
C PHE A 846 30.16 -13.40 4.19
N MET A 847 30.44 -14.58 3.61
CA MET A 847 29.39 -15.56 3.35
C MET A 847 28.73 -16.06 4.64
N ASN A 848 29.49 -16.33 5.71
CA ASN A 848 28.89 -16.65 7.01
C ASN A 848 28.06 -15.49 7.58
N THR A 849 28.44 -14.22 7.35
CA THR A 849 27.62 -13.07 7.75
C THR A 849 26.27 -13.06 7.00
N VAL A 850 26.26 -13.46 5.72
CA VAL A 850 25.01 -13.66 4.96
C VAL A 850 24.21 -14.85 5.50
N VAL A 851 24.83 -15.98 5.83
CA VAL A 851 24.12 -17.13 6.43
C VAL A 851 23.49 -16.73 7.76
N PHE A 852 24.22 -16.00 8.62
CA PHE A 852 23.75 -15.53 9.92
C PHE A 852 22.59 -14.54 9.83
N THR A 853 22.71 -13.54 8.95
CA THR A 853 21.61 -12.60 8.66
C THR A 853 20.42 -13.27 7.96
N SER A 854 20.65 -14.34 7.20
CA SER A 854 19.61 -15.18 6.62
C SER A 854 18.84 -15.98 7.67
N VAL A 855 19.52 -16.53 8.68
CA VAL A 855 18.89 -17.20 9.84
C VAL A 855 17.99 -16.21 10.59
N LEU A 856 18.50 -15.01 10.87
CA LEU A 856 17.76 -13.97 11.60
C LEU A 856 16.46 -13.58 10.88
N SER A 857 16.49 -13.44 9.55
CA SER A 857 15.28 -13.13 8.76
C SER A 857 14.30 -14.33 8.65
N ALA A 858 14.80 -15.56 8.61
CA ALA A 858 13.93 -16.74 8.63
C ALA A 858 13.15 -16.87 9.96
N ALA A 859 13.84 -16.70 11.10
CA ALA A 859 13.22 -16.62 12.42
C ALA A 859 12.24 -15.43 12.55
N ASN A 860 12.60 -14.27 11.98
CA ASN A 860 11.73 -13.09 11.94
C ASN A 860 10.43 -13.38 11.17
N HIS A 861 10.53 -14.02 10.00
CA HIS A 861 9.40 -14.40 9.17
C HIS A 861 8.46 -15.41 9.87
N ALA A 862 9.01 -16.50 10.42
CA ALA A 862 8.23 -17.52 11.14
C ALA A 862 7.53 -16.93 12.38
N LEU A 863 8.21 -16.10 13.15
CA LEU A 863 7.60 -15.42 14.31
C LEU A 863 6.44 -14.49 13.88
N PHE A 864 6.62 -13.76 12.78
CA PHE A 864 5.62 -12.87 12.20
C PHE A 864 4.41 -13.61 11.60
N ALA A 865 4.64 -14.80 11.03
CA ALA A 865 3.62 -15.68 10.46
C ALA A 865 2.80 -16.37 11.56
N GLY A 866 3.43 -17.06 12.51
CA GLY A 866 2.72 -17.77 13.59
C GLY A 866 1.88 -16.84 14.44
N THR A 867 2.40 -15.64 14.71
CA THR A 867 1.66 -14.54 15.36
C THR A 867 0.35 -14.20 14.66
N ARG A 868 0.27 -14.32 13.32
CA ARG A 868 -0.95 -14.10 12.52
C ARG A 868 -1.85 -15.33 12.47
N VAL A 869 -1.29 -16.54 12.39
CA VAL A 869 -2.08 -17.78 12.40
C VAL A 869 -2.85 -17.93 13.71
N LEU A 870 -2.19 -17.68 14.86
CA LEU A 870 -2.83 -17.71 16.18
C LEU A 870 -3.86 -16.58 16.36
N TYR A 871 -3.56 -15.38 15.87
CA TYR A 871 -4.54 -14.27 15.82
C TYR A 871 -5.78 -14.66 14.99
N GLY A 872 -5.60 -15.22 13.79
CA GLY A 872 -6.68 -15.67 12.91
C GLY A 872 -7.55 -16.75 13.56
N LEU A 873 -6.92 -17.80 14.10
CA LEU A 873 -7.58 -18.85 14.89
C LEU A 873 -8.45 -18.25 16.01
N SER A 874 -7.96 -17.23 16.72
CA SER A 874 -8.71 -16.61 17.82
C SER A 874 -9.88 -15.76 17.36
N ALA A 875 -9.77 -15.11 16.20
CA ALA A 875 -10.83 -14.31 15.61
C ALA A 875 -12.05 -15.19 15.27
N VAL A 876 -11.83 -16.33 14.60
CA VAL A 876 -12.88 -17.34 14.31
C VAL A 876 -13.22 -18.28 15.49
N HIS A 877 -12.79 -17.93 16.71
CA HIS A 877 -13.08 -18.65 17.96
C HIS A 877 -12.61 -20.14 17.96
N GLN A 878 -11.54 -20.42 17.22
CA GLN A 878 -10.78 -21.67 17.24
C GLN A 878 -9.57 -21.61 18.20
N ALA A 879 -9.25 -20.43 18.73
CA ALA A 879 -8.33 -20.21 19.85
C ALA A 879 -8.93 -19.21 20.87
N PRO A 880 -8.40 -19.12 22.11
CA PRO A 880 -8.90 -18.19 23.14
C PRO A 880 -8.97 -16.74 22.67
N ARG A 881 -10.12 -16.07 22.89
CA ARG A 881 -10.43 -14.74 22.34
C ARG A 881 -9.39 -13.65 22.65
N PHE A 882 -8.62 -13.75 23.74
CA PHE A 882 -7.61 -12.75 24.11
C PHE A 882 -6.46 -12.63 23.10
N PHE A 883 -6.22 -13.67 22.29
CA PHE A 883 -5.26 -13.64 21.17
C PHE A 883 -5.68 -12.73 19.99
N SER A 884 -6.95 -12.27 19.96
CA SER A 884 -7.42 -11.29 18.96
C SER A 884 -7.22 -9.83 19.40
N TRP A 885 -6.71 -9.59 20.62
CA TRP A 885 -6.35 -8.26 21.09
C TRP A 885 -5.09 -7.74 20.37
N THR A 886 -5.09 -6.45 20.02
CA THR A 886 -3.99 -5.77 19.31
C THR A 886 -3.63 -4.44 19.97
N THR A 887 -2.36 -4.04 19.86
CA THR A 887 -1.87 -2.72 20.29
C THR A 887 -2.44 -1.60 19.40
N LYS A 888 -2.31 -0.33 19.82
CA LYS A 888 -2.70 0.84 19.01
C LYS A 888 -2.04 0.88 17.61
N GLN A 889 -0.89 0.21 17.44
CA GLN A 889 -0.16 0.08 16.17
C GLN A 889 -0.61 -1.12 15.31
N GLY A 890 -1.48 -1.99 15.83
CA GLY A 890 -2.01 -3.16 15.11
C GLY A 890 -1.21 -4.46 15.30
N VAL A 891 -0.39 -4.56 16.37
CA VAL A 891 0.38 -5.77 16.69
C VAL A 891 -0.40 -6.65 17.68
N PRO A 892 -0.67 -7.93 17.39
CA PRO A 892 -1.35 -8.83 18.33
C PRO A 892 -0.38 -9.38 19.38
N LEU A 893 -0.01 -8.54 20.35
CA LEU A 893 1.03 -8.82 21.34
C LEU A 893 0.84 -10.13 22.14
N PRO A 894 -0.37 -10.54 22.58
CA PRO A 894 -0.57 -11.82 23.25
C PRO A 894 -0.20 -13.02 22.37
N SER A 895 -0.50 -12.95 21.06
CA SER A 895 -0.19 -13.99 20.09
C SER A 895 1.30 -14.03 19.76
N LEU A 896 1.95 -12.87 19.70
CA LEU A 896 3.41 -12.76 19.58
C LEU A 896 4.12 -13.37 20.81
N LEU A 897 3.65 -13.03 22.02
CA LEU A 897 4.22 -13.55 23.26
C LEU A 897 3.99 -15.06 23.44
N ALA A 898 2.81 -15.59 23.08
CA ALA A 898 2.58 -17.04 23.14
C ALA A 898 3.42 -17.81 22.12
N THR A 899 3.48 -17.35 20.86
CA THR A 899 4.31 -17.98 19.81
C THR A 899 5.78 -17.99 20.23
N SER A 900 6.32 -16.84 20.63
CA SER A 900 7.71 -16.72 21.08
C SER A 900 8.00 -17.46 22.40
N SER A 901 7.01 -17.67 23.27
CA SER A 901 7.15 -18.48 24.50
C SER A 901 7.30 -19.97 24.17
N ILE A 902 6.54 -20.50 23.21
CA ILE A 902 6.76 -21.88 22.72
C ILE A 902 8.14 -21.99 22.07
N SER A 903 8.53 -21.01 21.24
CA SER A 903 9.85 -20.99 20.61
C SER A 903 11.00 -21.02 21.63
N ILE A 904 10.92 -20.25 22.72
CA ILE A 904 12.01 -20.23 23.72
C ILE A 904 12.02 -21.48 24.60
N LEU A 905 10.87 -22.12 24.84
CA LEU A 905 10.82 -23.42 25.52
C LEU A 905 11.46 -24.53 24.65
N CYS A 906 11.13 -24.59 23.36
CA CYS A 906 11.77 -25.51 22.42
C CYS A 906 13.28 -25.24 22.31
N PHE A 907 13.69 -23.98 22.16
CA PHE A 907 15.10 -23.57 22.16
C PHE A 907 15.83 -23.91 23.47
N GLY A 908 15.15 -23.82 24.62
CA GLY A 908 15.71 -24.14 25.93
C GLY A 908 16.21 -25.58 26.04
N SER A 909 15.61 -26.51 25.29
CA SER A 909 16.10 -27.90 25.21
C SER A 909 17.48 -28.04 24.50
N SER A 910 18.00 -26.99 23.85
CA SER A 910 19.31 -27.01 23.17
C SER A 910 20.47 -27.28 24.12
N TYR A 911 20.33 -26.94 25.40
CA TYR A 911 21.25 -27.33 26.49
C TYR A 911 21.56 -28.83 26.56
N ILE A 912 20.71 -29.70 25.99
CA ILE A 912 20.89 -31.16 25.95
C ILE A 912 21.70 -31.59 24.70
N GLY A 913 21.77 -30.77 23.64
CA GLY A 913 22.60 -31.04 22.46
C GLY A 913 22.18 -30.30 21.18
N ASN A 914 22.69 -29.08 21.00
CA ASN A 914 22.41 -28.15 19.88
C ASN A 914 22.10 -28.78 18.51
N GLY A 915 23.06 -29.39 17.82
CA GLY A 915 22.86 -29.88 16.45
C GLY A 915 21.96 -31.12 16.33
N ALA A 916 21.83 -31.90 17.40
CA ALA A 916 20.88 -33.01 17.47
C ALA A 916 19.44 -32.48 17.60
N LEU A 917 19.23 -31.49 18.47
CA LEU A 917 17.95 -30.79 18.57
C LEU A 917 17.61 -30.06 17.27
N TRP A 918 18.56 -29.34 16.66
CA TRP A 918 18.33 -28.63 15.39
C TRP A 918 17.79 -29.58 14.33
N SER A 919 18.41 -30.76 14.19
CA SER A 919 17.94 -31.82 13.28
C SER A 919 16.51 -32.27 13.60
N TRP A 920 16.16 -32.40 14.88
CA TRP A 920 14.84 -32.84 15.34
C TRP A 920 13.75 -31.78 15.09
N LEU A 921 14.02 -30.50 15.37
CA LEU A 921 13.13 -29.37 15.08
C LEU A 921 12.96 -29.19 13.56
N GLN A 922 14.04 -29.34 12.79
CA GLN A 922 14.02 -29.31 11.32
C GLN A 922 13.10 -30.40 10.75
N ASN A 923 13.13 -31.61 11.32
CA ASN A 923 12.30 -32.71 10.89
C ASN A 923 10.81 -32.44 11.14
N LEU A 924 10.43 -31.92 12.31
CA LEU A 924 9.04 -31.53 12.62
C LEU A 924 8.51 -30.53 11.60
N VAL A 925 9.22 -29.40 11.40
CA VAL A 925 8.83 -28.36 10.43
C VAL A 925 8.75 -28.93 9.01
N GLY A 926 9.69 -29.80 8.62
CA GLY A 926 9.68 -30.49 7.33
C GLY A 926 8.44 -31.37 7.12
N VAL A 927 7.97 -32.06 8.16
CA VAL A 927 6.75 -32.88 8.16
C VAL A 927 5.50 -31.99 8.12
N SER A 928 5.43 -30.94 8.92
CA SER A 928 4.29 -30.00 8.92
C SER A 928 4.12 -29.31 7.57
N ASN A 929 5.22 -28.88 6.92
CA ASN A 929 5.18 -28.33 5.57
C ASN A 929 4.55 -29.31 4.57
N GLN A 930 4.91 -30.60 4.65
CA GLN A 930 4.30 -31.65 3.83
C GLN A 930 2.80 -31.83 4.16
N ILE A 931 2.42 -31.82 5.44
CA ILE A 931 1.01 -31.89 5.84
C ILE A 931 0.23 -30.69 5.25
N ALA A 932 0.78 -29.48 5.25
CA ALA A 932 0.18 -28.31 4.61
C ALA A 932 0.05 -28.47 3.09
N TRP A 933 1.08 -28.96 2.39
CA TRP A 933 1.04 -29.20 0.94
C TRP A 933 0.04 -30.29 0.53
N PHE A 934 -0.03 -31.38 1.29
CA PHE A 934 -1.06 -32.41 1.15
C PHE A 934 -2.47 -31.82 1.30
N SER A 935 -2.66 -30.98 2.31
CA SER A 935 -3.93 -30.28 2.57
C SER A 935 -4.33 -29.33 1.45
N ILE A 936 -3.38 -28.59 0.86
CA ILE A 936 -3.59 -27.75 -0.34
C ILE A 936 -4.06 -28.61 -1.51
N GLY A 937 -3.47 -29.81 -1.70
CA GLY A 937 -3.91 -30.79 -2.68
C GLY A 937 -5.38 -31.21 -2.51
N LEU A 938 -5.78 -31.56 -1.28
CA LEU A 938 -7.16 -31.93 -0.94
C LEU A 938 -8.16 -30.78 -1.14
N ALA A 939 -7.83 -29.57 -0.68
CA ALA A 939 -8.69 -28.40 -0.84
C ALA A 939 -8.87 -28.04 -2.32
N SER A 940 -7.79 -28.01 -3.11
CA SER A 940 -7.83 -27.72 -4.55
C SER A 940 -8.61 -28.79 -5.34
N TRP A 941 -8.47 -30.07 -4.98
CA TRP A 941 -9.27 -31.16 -5.56
C TRP A 941 -10.77 -30.90 -5.39
N ARG A 942 -11.22 -30.56 -4.17
CA ARG A 942 -12.65 -30.34 -3.88
C ARG A 942 -13.17 -29.02 -4.46
N PHE A 943 -12.39 -27.95 -4.39
CA PHE A 943 -12.67 -26.67 -5.05
C PHE A 943 -12.90 -26.85 -6.57
N ARG A 944 -11.98 -27.50 -7.29
CA ARG A 944 -12.14 -27.71 -8.74
C ARG A 944 -13.30 -28.66 -9.08
N LYS A 945 -13.62 -29.64 -8.21
CA LYS A 945 -14.83 -30.47 -8.36
C LYS A 945 -16.13 -29.66 -8.16
N ALA A 946 -16.17 -28.70 -7.25
CA ALA A 946 -17.30 -27.78 -7.11
C ALA A 946 -17.50 -26.94 -8.37
N TRP A 947 -16.41 -26.35 -8.88
CA TRP A 947 -16.42 -25.51 -10.08
C TRP A 947 -17.04 -26.21 -11.29
N VAL A 948 -16.61 -27.43 -11.58
CA VAL A 948 -17.12 -28.22 -12.70
C VAL A 948 -18.57 -28.70 -12.47
N ARG A 949 -18.95 -29.05 -11.23
CA ARG A 949 -20.35 -29.46 -10.92
C ARG A 949 -21.35 -28.32 -11.09
N GLN A 950 -20.93 -27.07 -10.92
CA GLN A 950 -21.78 -25.89 -11.09
C GLN A 950 -21.85 -25.38 -12.54
N GLY A 951 -21.40 -26.18 -13.51
CA GLY A 951 -21.41 -25.82 -14.93
C GLY A 951 -20.45 -24.69 -15.33
N ARG A 952 -19.66 -24.16 -14.38
CA ARG A 952 -18.71 -23.08 -14.66
C ARG A 952 -17.54 -23.61 -15.49
N SER A 953 -17.29 -23.00 -16.66
CA SER A 953 -16.08 -23.29 -17.43
C SER A 953 -14.83 -23.00 -16.60
N LEU A 954 -13.81 -23.85 -16.70
CA LEU A 954 -12.51 -23.62 -16.05
C LEU A 954 -11.82 -22.35 -16.58
N ASP A 955 -12.16 -21.90 -17.79
CA ASP A 955 -11.65 -20.67 -18.39
C ASP A 955 -12.31 -19.39 -17.82
N SER A 956 -13.32 -19.53 -16.95
CA SER A 956 -13.86 -18.43 -16.13
C SER A 956 -13.09 -18.19 -14.82
N MET A 957 -12.05 -18.99 -14.52
CA MET A 957 -11.18 -18.73 -13.36
C MET A 957 -10.20 -17.59 -13.67
N LYS A 958 -10.06 -16.60 -12.77
CA LYS A 958 -9.13 -15.47 -12.94
C LYS A 958 -7.67 -15.90 -13.09
N PHE A 959 -7.32 -17.03 -12.49
CA PHE A 959 -6.09 -17.75 -12.76
C PHE A 959 -6.37 -19.24 -12.89
N ARG A 960 -5.81 -19.85 -13.94
CA ARG A 960 -5.95 -21.27 -14.24
C ARG A 960 -4.57 -21.83 -14.58
N ALA A 961 -4.07 -22.77 -13.79
CA ALA A 961 -2.91 -23.60 -14.11
C ALA A 961 -3.35 -24.75 -15.03
N ALA A 962 -3.86 -24.42 -16.23
CA ALA A 962 -4.69 -25.29 -17.07
C ALA A 962 -4.11 -26.71 -17.30
N TRP A 963 -2.80 -26.82 -17.49
CA TRP A 963 -2.07 -28.08 -17.68
C TRP A 963 -2.09 -29.04 -16.48
N THR A 964 -2.49 -28.56 -15.29
CA THR A 964 -2.55 -29.34 -14.03
C THR A 964 -3.95 -29.89 -13.72
N TRP A 965 -4.92 -29.81 -14.64
CA TRP A 965 -6.23 -30.46 -14.50
C TRP A 965 -6.34 -31.63 -15.47
N PRO A 966 -6.85 -32.81 -15.07
CA PRO A 966 -7.37 -33.16 -13.73
C PRO A 966 -6.33 -33.61 -12.71
N TRP A 967 -5.10 -33.92 -13.15
CA TRP A 967 -4.15 -34.74 -12.39
C TRP A 967 -3.37 -34.01 -11.27
N GLY A 968 -3.23 -32.69 -11.30
CA GLY A 968 -2.37 -31.93 -10.38
C GLY A 968 -2.71 -32.09 -8.89
N PRO A 969 -3.98 -31.91 -8.46
CA PRO A 969 -4.39 -32.13 -7.07
C PRO A 969 -4.20 -33.59 -6.62
N ALA A 970 -4.37 -34.55 -7.53
CA ALA A 970 -4.08 -35.95 -7.28
C ALA A 970 -2.58 -36.17 -7.05
N PHE A 971 -1.75 -35.64 -7.94
CA PHE A 971 -0.30 -35.75 -7.90
C PHE A 971 0.29 -35.15 -6.62
N VAL A 972 -0.13 -33.95 -6.21
CA VAL A 972 0.33 -33.34 -4.94
C VAL A 972 -0.09 -34.22 -3.76
N SER A 973 -1.38 -34.56 -3.65
CA SER A 973 -1.89 -35.34 -2.52
C SER A 973 -1.21 -36.71 -2.39
N ILE A 974 -1.07 -37.44 -3.51
CA ILE A 974 -0.46 -38.78 -3.51
C ILE A 974 1.05 -38.70 -3.31
N SER A 975 1.76 -37.82 -4.00
CA SER A 975 3.23 -37.73 -3.89
C SER A 975 3.66 -37.27 -2.50
N VAL A 976 2.95 -36.31 -1.91
CA VAL A 976 3.27 -35.82 -0.56
C VAL A 976 2.93 -36.87 0.50
N PHE A 977 1.80 -37.59 0.37
CA PHE A 977 1.49 -38.73 1.24
C PHE A 977 2.58 -39.82 1.19
N CYS A 978 3.04 -40.18 -0.03
CA CYS A 978 4.15 -41.11 -0.20
C CYS A 978 5.48 -40.57 0.38
N LEU A 979 5.77 -39.29 0.26
CA LEU A 979 6.99 -38.68 0.83
C LEU A 979 7.00 -38.71 2.36
N ILE A 980 5.87 -38.37 3.00
CA ILE A 980 5.69 -38.46 4.45
C ILE A 980 6.04 -39.88 4.93
N LEU A 981 5.56 -40.90 4.23
CA LEU A 981 5.86 -42.31 4.54
C LEU A 981 7.33 -42.69 4.26
N ILE A 982 7.90 -42.26 3.13
CA ILE A 982 9.23 -42.71 2.66
C ILE A 982 10.39 -42.06 3.43
N GLN A 983 10.30 -40.78 3.80
CA GLN A 983 11.47 -40.05 4.32
C GLN A 983 12.06 -40.65 5.61
N GLY A 984 11.21 -41.20 6.47
CA GLY A 984 11.62 -41.86 7.71
C GLY A 984 12.11 -43.30 7.54
N TRP A 985 12.35 -43.79 6.31
CA TRP A 985 12.92 -45.13 6.04
C TRP A 985 14.18 -45.41 6.88
N SER A 986 15.04 -44.40 7.06
CA SER A 986 16.25 -44.48 7.88
C SER A 986 16.01 -44.78 9.37
N SER A 987 14.78 -44.61 9.86
CA SER A 987 14.37 -45.01 11.22
C SER A 987 13.93 -46.48 11.33
N PHE A 988 13.72 -47.18 10.22
CA PHE A 988 13.36 -48.60 10.19
C PHE A 988 14.53 -49.52 9.80
N HIS A 989 15.34 -49.11 8.83
CA HIS A 989 16.37 -49.95 8.22
C HIS A 989 17.71 -49.18 8.07
N PRO A 990 18.86 -49.78 8.45
CA PRO A 990 19.08 -51.19 8.80
C PRO A 990 18.70 -51.57 10.24
N THR A 991 18.49 -50.61 11.12
CA THR A 991 18.14 -50.82 12.54
C THR A 991 17.03 -49.87 12.95
N PHE A 992 16.04 -50.35 13.72
CA PHE A 992 14.97 -49.48 14.18
C PHE A 992 15.49 -48.44 15.19
N SER A 993 15.31 -47.16 14.86
CA SER A 993 15.65 -46.02 15.74
C SER A 993 14.38 -45.34 16.21
N ALA A 994 13.98 -45.59 17.46
CA ALA A 994 12.79 -45.01 18.04
C ALA A 994 12.83 -43.46 18.08
N ILE A 995 14.03 -42.87 18.24
CA ILE A 995 14.22 -41.41 18.29
C ILE A 995 13.97 -40.79 16.91
N ASP A 996 14.55 -41.37 15.85
CA ASP A 996 14.36 -40.91 14.48
C ASP A 996 12.92 -41.19 14.00
N PHE A 997 12.33 -42.33 14.38
CA PHE A 997 10.94 -42.68 14.08
C PHE A 997 9.98 -41.63 14.66
N VAL A 998 10.12 -41.29 15.95
CA VAL A 998 9.34 -40.22 16.56
C VAL A 998 9.62 -38.89 15.86
N SER A 999 10.88 -38.59 15.50
CA SER A 999 11.25 -37.34 14.79
C SER A 999 10.55 -37.16 13.44
N TYR A 1000 10.39 -38.23 12.65
CA TYR A 1000 9.78 -38.16 11.31
C TYR A 1000 8.27 -38.35 11.29
N TYR A 1001 7.66 -38.93 12.33
CA TYR A 1001 6.26 -39.37 12.28
C TYR A 1001 5.35 -38.85 13.41
N ILE A 1002 5.85 -38.18 14.47
CA ILE A 1002 5.02 -37.74 15.61
C ILE A 1002 3.86 -36.80 15.23
N GLU A 1003 4.00 -36.01 14.17
CA GLU A 1003 2.93 -35.09 13.77
C GLU A 1003 1.67 -35.79 13.24
N ILE A 1004 1.81 -36.98 12.67
CA ILE A 1004 0.70 -37.75 12.07
C ILE A 1004 -0.36 -38.13 13.13
N PRO A 1005 -0.02 -38.78 14.27
CA PRO A 1005 -0.99 -39.00 15.34
C PRO A 1005 -1.42 -37.70 16.02
N VAL A 1006 -0.58 -36.65 16.08
CA VAL A 1006 -0.98 -35.36 16.66
C VAL A 1006 -2.10 -34.71 15.85
N ILE A 1007 -1.94 -34.52 14.54
CA ILE A 1007 -2.99 -33.90 13.71
C ILE A 1007 -4.26 -34.78 13.66
N LEU A 1008 -4.11 -36.11 13.65
CA LEU A 1008 -5.25 -37.03 13.70
C LEU A 1008 -6.01 -36.96 15.03
N VAL A 1009 -5.31 -36.87 16.16
CA VAL A 1009 -5.93 -36.67 17.48
C VAL A 1009 -6.60 -35.30 17.57
N MET A 1010 -5.97 -34.23 17.07
CA MET A 1010 -6.59 -32.89 17.06
C MET A 1010 -7.85 -32.84 16.18
N TYR A 1011 -7.82 -33.48 15.01
CA TYR A 1011 -8.95 -33.61 14.10
C TYR A 1011 -10.14 -34.32 14.77
N ILE A 1012 -9.89 -35.51 15.35
CA ILE A 1012 -10.92 -36.31 16.03
C ILE A 1012 -11.43 -35.58 17.29
N LEU A 1013 -10.55 -34.97 18.09
CA LEU A 1013 -10.93 -34.27 19.31
C LEU A 1013 -11.84 -33.06 19.01
N TRP A 1014 -11.51 -32.26 18.00
CA TRP A 1014 -12.36 -31.12 17.63
C TRP A 1014 -13.71 -31.57 17.07
N MET A 1015 -13.72 -32.61 16.22
CA MET A 1015 -14.96 -33.22 15.70
C MET A 1015 -15.88 -33.75 16.83
N LEU A 1016 -15.30 -34.29 17.92
CA LEU A 1016 -16.06 -34.76 19.09
C LEU A 1016 -16.60 -33.63 19.98
N ILE A 1017 -15.87 -32.50 20.07
CA ILE A 1017 -16.23 -31.33 20.90
C ILE A 1017 -17.23 -30.42 20.18
N LYS A 1018 -16.97 -30.03 18.93
CA LYS A 1018 -17.76 -29.06 18.15
C LYS A 1018 -18.89 -29.73 17.38
N ARG A 1019 -19.66 -30.58 18.07
CA ARG A 1019 -20.83 -31.26 17.50
C ARG A 1019 -21.79 -30.25 16.84
N PRO A 1020 -22.20 -30.45 15.58
CA PRO A 1020 -23.29 -29.68 14.97
C PRO A 1020 -24.55 -29.76 15.83
N GLY A 1021 -25.26 -28.64 15.98
CA GLY A 1021 -26.40 -28.52 16.89
C GLY A 1021 -27.60 -29.34 16.42
N PHE A 1022 -27.88 -30.45 17.12
CA PHE A 1022 -29.03 -31.32 16.86
C PHE A 1022 -30.34 -30.61 17.25
N LYS A 1023 -30.90 -29.80 16.34
CA LYS A 1023 -32.33 -29.47 16.37
C LYS A 1023 -33.09 -30.72 15.97
N ALA A 1024 -33.62 -31.43 16.95
CA ALA A 1024 -34.45 -32.60 16.72
C ALA A 1024 -35.75 -32.20 15.99
N SER A 1025 -35.81 -32.43 14.68
CA SER A 1025 -37.08 -32.65 14.00
C SER A 1025 -37.68 -33.98 14.48
N THR A 1026 -38.99 -34.01 14.65
CA THR A 1026 -39.67 -35.14 15.29
C THR A 1026 -39.84 -36.32 14.32
N GLU A 1027 -39.83 -37.52 14.90
CA GLU A 1027 -40.33 -38.80 14.35
C GLU A 1027 -39.47 -39.62 13.37
N THR A 1028 -39.28 -40.88 13.79
CA THR A 1028 -39.11 -42.10 12.97
C THR A 1028 -38.00 -42.17 11.92
N SER A 1029 -36.83 -42.69 12.34
CA SER A 1029 -36.26 -43.87 11.68
C SER A 1029 -35.45 -44.74 12.64
N ARG A 1030 -35.31 -46.03 12.32
CA ARG A 1030 -34.65 -47.04 13.18
C ARG A 1030 -33.14 -47.10 12.93
N SER A 1031 -32.37 -47.06 14.01
CA SER A 1031 -31.13 -47.83 14.23
C SER A 1031 -30.25 -48.11 12.99
N ARG A 1032 -29.42 -47.14 12.61
CA ARG A 1032 -28.13 -47.40 11.98
C ARG A 1032 -27.01 -46.84 12.86
N ARG A 1033 -25.85 -47.51 12.90
CA ARG A 1033 -24.62 -46.92 13.47
C ARG A 1033 -24.11 -45.88 12.49
N ILE A 1034 -24.49 -44.62 12.69
CA ILE A 1034 -24.09 -43.50 11.85
C ILE A 1034 -22.59 -43.23 12.09
N TRP A 1035 -21.79 -43.35 11.04
CA TRP A 1035 -20.43 -42.83 11.01
C TRP A 1035 -20.51 -41.35 10.60
N TYR A 1036 -20.47 -40.45 11.59
CA TYR A 1036 -20.52 -39.02 11.34
C TYR A 1036 -19.33 -38.56 10.49
N SER A 1037 -19.61 -37.81 9.42
CA SER A 1037 -18.58 -37.11 8.63
C SER A 1037 -18.77 -35.61 8.80
N ASP A 1038 -17.68 -34.87 9.04
CA ASP A 1038 -17.69 -33.40 9.02
C ASP A 1038 -17.24 -32.83 7.67
N LEU A 1039 -17.31 -33.66 6.61
CA LEU A 1039 -16.98 -33.25 5.26
C LEU A 1039 -17.97 -32.17 4.79
N VAL A 1040 -17.45 -31.17 4.09
CA VAL A 1040 -18.27 -30.10 3.50
C VAL A 1040 -18.83 -30.57 2.15
N ASP A 1041 -20.13 -30.41 1.90
CA ASP A 1041 -20.69 -30.78 0.60
C ASP A 1041 -20.19 -29.86 -0.52
N ILE A 1042 -19.91 -30.47 -1.67
CA ILE A 1042 -19.46 -29.81 -2.89
C ILE A 1042 -20.64 -29.25 -3.68
N ASN A 1043 -21.85 -29.78 -3.51
CA ASN A 1043 -23.01 -29.36 -4.30
C ASN A 1043 -23.68 -28.10 -3.75
N THR A 1044 -23.59 -27.85 -2.45
CA THR A 1044 -24.16 -26.67 -1.76
C THR A 1044 -23.20 -25.46 -1.70
N VAL A 1045 -22.05 -25.52 -2.39
CA VAL A 1045 -21.06 -24.43 -2.41
C VAL A 1045 -21.53 -23.28 -3.29
N ASP A 1046 -21.91 -22.13 -2.70
CA ASP A 1046 -21.96 -20.89 -3.47
C ASP A 1046 -20.53 -20.41 -3.77
N LEU A 1047 -20.07 -20.64 -5.00
CA LEU A 1047 -18.76 -20.16 -5.46
C LEU A 1047 -18.78 -18.67 -5.86
N SER A 1048 -19.95 -18.09 -6.12
CA SER A 1048 -20.13 -16.70 -6.59
C SER A 1048 -20.16 -15.68 -5.46
N LYS A 1049 -20.95 -15.91 -4.40
CA LYS A 1049 -21.20 -14.95 -3.31
C LYS A 1049 -19.92 -14.42 -2.64
N ASP A 1050 -18.92 -15.29 -2.50
CA ASP A 1050 -17.64 -14.95 -1.86
C ASP A 1050 -16.52 -14.62 -2.86
N GLU A 1051 -16.76 -14.65 -4.18
CA GLU A 1051 -15.74 -14.43 -5.20
C GLU A 1051 -15.17 -13.00 -5.12
N TYR A 1052 -13.87 -12.86 -5.38
CA TYR A 1052 -13.22 -11.56 -5.46
C TYR A 1052 -13.75 -10.75 -6.66
N GLU A 1053 -13.75 -9.43 -6.58
CA GLU A 1053 -14.01 -8.53 -7.71
C GLU A 1053 -12.82 -7.58 -7.91
N ASP A 1054 -12.49 -7.30 -9.18
CA ASP A 1054 -11.31 -6.52 -9.54
C ASP A 1054 -11.66 -5.02 -9.61
N VAL A 1055 -11.03 -4.21 -8.76
CA VAL A 1055 -11.30 -2.76 -8.62
C VAL A 1055 -10.78 -1.98 -9.85
N GLN A 1056 -11.42 -0.86 -10.17
CA GLN A 1056 -11.23 -0.17 -11.45
C GLN A 1056 -9.85 0.51 -11.62
N ASP A 1057 -9.30 1.11 -10.55
CA ASP A 1057 -7.93 1.67 -10.51
C ASP A 1057 -6.86 0.66 -10.98
N ASP A 1058 -7.10 -0.63 -10.75
CA ASP A 1058 -6.16 -1.71 -10.99
C ASP A 1058 -6.03 -2.12 -12.47
N ARG A 1059 -6.79 -1.46 -13.36
CA ARG A 1059 -6.64 -1.58 -14.81
C ARG A 1059 -5.64 -0.55 -15.35
N VAL A 1060 -5.75 0.71 -14.91
CA VAL A 1060 -4.91 1.84 -15.36
C VAL A 1060 -3.42 1.64 -15.00
N GLU A 1061 -3.12 1.12 -13.81
CA GLU A 1061 -1.74 0.83 -13.38
C GLU A 1061 -1.08 -0.25 -14.27
N ASP A 1062 -1.85 -1.26 -14.69
CA ASP A 1062 -1.37 -2.32 -15.60
C ASP A 1062 -1.25 -1.85 -17.05
N GLU A 1063 -2.19 -1.07 -17.56
CA GLU A 1063 -2.11 -0.50 -18.92
C GLU A 1063 -0.86 0.38 -19.07
N THR A 1064 -0.57 1.20 -18.04
CA THR A 1064 0.65 2.00 -17.95
C THR A 1064 1.92 1.14 -17.96
N ARG A 1065 1.93 0.01 -17.23
CA ARG A 1065 3.03 -0.97 -17.25
C ARG A 1065 3.17 -1.63 -18.63
N GLN A 1066 2.06 -2.03 -19.23
CA GLN A 1066 2.01 -2.78 -20.48
C GLN A 1066 2.46 -1.91 -21.66
N ALA A 1067 2.11 -0.62 -21.67
CA ALA A 1067 2.64 0.37 -22.62
C ALA A 1067 4.16 0.48 -22.59
N ARG A 1068 4.81 0.45 -21.41
CA ARG A 1068 6.29 0.47 -21.29
C ARG A 1068 6.98 -0.78 -21.84
N VAL A 1069 6.26 -1.90 -21.93
CA VAL A 1069 6.78 -3.20 -22.43
C VAL A 1069 6.56 -3.37 -23.94
N THR A 1070 5.64 -2.61 -24.54
CA THR A 1070 5.27 -2.69 -25.96
C THR A 1070 5.77 -1.51 -26.81
N LYS A 1071 5.75 -0.28 -26.29
CA LYS A 1071 6.22 0.94 -26.96
C LYS A 1071 7.74 1.16 -26.76
N GLY A 1072 8.38 1.88 -27.69
CA GLY A 1072 9.80 2.26 -27.61
C GLY A 1072 10.79 1.33 -28.33
N ASN A 1073 12.07 1.72 -28.31
CA ASN A 1073 13.20 1.02 -28.96
C ASN A 1073 13.29 -0.46 -28.51
N PRO A 1074 13.61 -1.43 -29.40
CA PRO A 1074 13.75 -2.85 -29.04
C PRO A 1074 14.69 -3.11 -27.84
N VAL A 1075 15.80 -2.38 -27.70
CA VAL A 1075 16.71 -2.48 -26.54
C VAL A 1075 16.02 -1.98 -25.28
N ILE A 1076 15.34 -0.83 -25.33
CA ILE A 1076 14.58 -0.29 -24.19
C ILE A 1076 13.42 -1.22 -23.79
N ARG A 1077 12.77 -1.88 -24.76
CA ARG A 1077 11.74 -2.90 -24.48
C ARG A 1077 12.35 -4.18 -23.90
N ALA A 1078 13.53 -4.60 -24.35
CA ALA A 1078 14.25 -5.71 -23.74
C ALA A 1078 14.69 -5.38 -22.30
N LEU A 1079 15.13 -4.15 -22.03
CA LEU A 1079 15.46 -3.66 -20.70
C LEU A 1079 14.24 -3.52 -19.80
N TRP A 1080 13.10 -3.00 -20.27
CA TRP A 1080 11.85 -3.02 -19.49
C TRP A 1080 11.34 -4.43 -19.24
N ARG A 1081 11.45 -5.35 -20.21
CA ARG A 1081 11.12 -6.77 -20.01
C ARG A 1081 12.02 -7.41 -18.95
N LEU A 1082 13.34 -7.20 -19.04
CA LEU A 1082 14.31 -7.70 -18.06
C LEU A 1082 14.08 -7.08 -16.68
N TYR A 1083 13.85 -5.77 -16.60
CA TYR A 1083 13.51 -5.06 -15.37
C TYR A 1083 12.25 -5.63 -14.72
N TYR A 1084 11.14 -5.75 -15.47
CA TYR A 1084 9.89 -6.34 -14.97
C TYR A 1084 9.94 -7.88 -14.80
N TRP A 1085 11.09 -8.53 -15.07
CA TRP A 1085 11.34 -9.96 -14.91
C TRP A 1085 12.30 -10.24 -13.72
N VAL A 1086 13.29 -9.37 -13.48
CA VAL A 1086 14.16 -9.40 -12.28
C VAL A 1086 13.48 -8.70 -11.09
N VAL A 1087 12.73 -7.64 -11.34
CA VAL A 1087 12.01 -6.80 -10.36
C VAL A 1087 10.52 -6.79 -10.74
N PRO A 1088 9.72 -7.77 -10.26
CA PRO A 1088 8.39 -8.03 -10.83
C PRO A 1088 7.34 -6.92 -10.71
N PHE A 1089 7.55 -5.90 -9.86
CA PHE A 1089 6.58 -4.84 -9.54
C PHE A 1089 7.26 -3.49 -9.25
N SER A 1090 6.43 -2.47 -8.99
CA SER A 1090 6.83 -1.05 -8.96
C SER A 1090 7.89 -0.69 -7.90
N ILE A 1091 9.16 -0.81 -8.29
CA ILE A 1091 10.19 0.14 -7.86
C ILE A 1091 10.00 1.41 -8.69
N SER A 1092 9.77 2.54 -8.02
CA SER A 1092 9.83 3.87 -8.62
C SER A 1092 11.25 4.13 -9.14
N SER A 1093 11.33 4.80 -10.29
CA SER A 1093 12.60 5.06 -11.01
C SER A 1093 13.66 5.76 -10.16
N VAL A 1094 14.91 5.71 -10.62
CA VAL A 1094 16.17 6.12 -9.95
C VAL A 1094 16.82 5.00 -9.11
N GLN A 1095 16.22 4.53 -8.01
CA GLN A 1095 16.93 3.63 -7.08
C GLN A 1095 17.36 2.28 -7.69
N GLY A 1096 16.56 1.72 -8.61
CA GLY A 1096 16.88 0.46 -9.29
C GLY A 1096 18.06 0.54 -10.26
N LEU A 1097 18.36 1.72 -10.83
CA LEU A 1097 19.53 1.91 -11.70
C LEU A 1097 20.82 1.93 -10.88
N ALA A 1098 20.88 2.74 -9.82
CA ALA A 1098 22.08 2.89 -9.00
C ALA A 1098 22.56 1.56 -8.39
N LEU A 1099 21.63 0.68 -7.98
CA LEU A 1099 21.98 -0.65 -7.49
C LEU A 1099 22.55 -1.56 -8.59
N TRP A 1100 22.02 -1.46 -9.81
CA TRP A 1100 22.50 -2.23 -10.97
C TRP A 1100 23.87 -1.73 -11.44
N GLU A 1101 24.06 -0.41 -11.52
CA GLU A 1101 25.34 0.24 -11.85
C GLU A 1101 26.42 -0.16 -10.83
N TYR A 1102 26.13 -0.06 -9.53
CA TYR A 1102 27.06 -0.46 -8.47
C TYR A 1102 27.43 -1.95 -8.53
N LEU A 1103 26.46 -2.85 -8.72
CA LEU A 1103 26.74 -4.29 -8.87
C LEU A 1103 27.57 -4.58 -10.14
N THR A 1104 27.35 -3.83 -11.22
CA THR A 1104 28.12 -3.95 -12.46
C THR A 1104 29.56 -3.44 -12.27
N GLU A 1105 29.77 -2.29 -11.61
CA GLU A 1105 31.10 -1.79 -11.26
C GLU A 1105 31.86 -2.74 -10.32
N VAL A 1106 31.18 -3.33 -9.33
CA VAL A 1106 31.80 -4.30 -8.42
C VAL A 1106 32.20 -5.59 -9.15
N ALA A 1107 31.36 -6.10 -10.06
CA ALA A 1107 31.68 -7.27 -10.86
C ALA A 1107 32.86 -7.03 -11.82
N ILE A 1108 32.83 -5.94 -12.59
CA ILE A 1108 33.90 -5.56 -13.52
C ILE A 1108 35.19 -5.23 -12.74
N GLY A 1109 35.06 -4.51 -11.62
CA GLY A 1109 36.16 -4.16 -10.71
C GLY A 1109 36.74 -5.35 -9.94
N ALA A 1110 36.05 -6.50 -9.88
CA ALA A 1110 36.62 -7.76 -9.40
C ALA A 1110 37.39 -8.49 -10.51
N ALA A 1111 36.80 -8.59 -11.71
CA ALA A 1111 37.44 -9.21 -12.87
C ALA A 1111 38.75 -8.49 -13.27
N ALA A 1112 38.73 -7.15 -13.33
CA ALA A 1112 39.87 -6.31 -13.68
C ALA A 1112 41.03 -6.36 -12.67
N ARG A 1113 40.86 -7.02 -11.51
CA ARG A 1113 41.91 -7.23 -10.50
C ARG A 1113 42.61 -8.59 -10.58
N ARG A 1114 42.20 -9.50 -11.48
CA ARG A 1114 42.87 -10.80 -11.70
C ARG A 1114 43.56 -10.95 -13.06
N VAL A 1115 43.51 -9.96 -13.96
CA VAL A 1115 44.24 -9.96 -15.23
C VAL A 1115 45.39 -8.95 -15.18
N GLY A 1116 46.63 -9.44 -15.15
CA GLY A 1116 47.84 -8.67 -14.81
C GLY A 1116 48.43 -7.78 -15.90
N THR A 1117 47.63 -6.96 -16.59
CA THR A 1117 48.09 -6.09 -17.69
C THR A 1117 47.70 -4.61 -17.47
N ILE A 1118 48.24 -4.02 -16.40
CA ILE A 1118 48.02 -2.61 -16.05
C ILE A 1118 49.00 -1.71 -16.82
N HIS A 1119 48.54 -1.12 -17.93
CA HIS A 1119 48.67 0.34 -18.20
C HIS A 1119 47.85 0.78 -19.43
N SER A 1120 47.98 0.08 -20.57
CA SER A 1120 47.55 0.59 -21.89
C SER A 1120 46.04 0.84 -22.03
N TRP A 1121 45.20 -0.08 -21.54
CA TRP A 1121 43.75 -0.05 -21.78
C TRP A 1121 42.98 0.93 -20.88
N LYS A 1122 43.57 1.36 -19.75
CA LYS A 1122 42.90 2.27 -18.82
C LYS A 1122 42.89 3.72 -19.30
N VAL A 1123 43.81 4.10 -20.20
CA VAL A 1123 43.93 5.47 -20.74
C VAL A 1123 43.05 5.66 -21.96
N LEU A 1124 43.04 4.72 -22.93
CA LEU A 1124 42.18 4.82 -24.12
C LEU A 1124 40.69 4.90 -23.75
N TRP A 1125 40.19 3.96 -22.94
CA TRP A 1125 38.74 3.84 -22.73
C TRP A 1125 38.13 4.95 -21.85
N LEU A 1126 38.93 5.58 -20.98
CA LEU A 1126 38.49 6.75 -20.19
C LEU A 1126 38.51 8.07 -20.98
N ALA A 1127 39.20 8.12 -22.12
CA ALA A 1127 39.23 9.30 -22.99
C ALA A 1127 38.02 9.35 -23.95
N GLU A 1128 37.75 8.25 -24.67
CA GLU A 1128 36.72 8.24 -25.72
C GLU A 1128 35.28 8.14 -25.18
N SER A 1129 35.07 7.49 -24.04
CA SER A 1129 33.72 7.21 -23.51
C SER A 1129 32.94 8.45 -23.03
N ARG A 1130 33.60 9.58 -22.76
CA ARG A 1130 32.94 10.81 -22.29
C ARG A 1130 32.68 11.88 -23.36
N SER A 1131 33.50 11.98 -24.41
CA SER A 1131 33.31 13.00 -25.46
C SER A 1131 32.25 12.58 -26.49
N LEU A 1132 32.26 11.31 -26.90
CA LEU A 1132 31.30 10.76 -27.85
C LEU A 1132 29.86 10.84 -27.35
N TYR A 1133 29.62 10.57 -26.06
CA TYR A 1133 28.25 10.48 -25.53
C TYR A 1133 27.50 11.83 -25.53
N TYR A 1134 28.16 12.93 -25.16
CA TYR A 1134 27.56 14.27 -25.22
C TYR A 1134 27.47 14.82 -26.66
N THR A 1135 28.48 14.55 -27.50
CA THR A 1135 28.49 15.01 -28.90
C THR A 1135 27.39 14.33 -29.72
N LEU A 1136 27.20 13.01 -29.53
CA LEU A 1136 26.09 12.28 -30.16
C LEU A 1136 24.73 12.79 -29.66
N LEU A 1137 24.56 13.03 -28.36
CA LEU A 1137 23.26 13.45 -27.82
C LEU A 1137 22.80 14.79 -28.43
N ILE A 1138 23.71 15.77 -28.52
CA ILE A 1138 23.42 17.09 -29.10
C ILE A 1138 23.18 16.99 -30.62
N ALA A 1139 24.00 16.22 -31.35
CA ALA A 1139 23.82 16.00 -32.78
C ALA A 1139 22.49 15.30 -33.11
N TYR A 1140 22.08 14.32 -32.30
CA TYR A 1140 20.83 13.58 -32.50
C TYR A 1140 19.59 14.45 -32.25
N THR A 1141 19.64 15.35 -31.26
CA THR A 1141 18.56 16.35 -31.05
C THR A 1141 18.48 17.39 -32.17
N HIS A 1142 19.62 17.77 -32.77
CA HIS A 1142 19.62 18.84 -33.79
C HIS A 1142 19.25 18.36 -35.20
N ALA A 1143 19.33 17.05 -35.47
CA ALA A 1143 18.90 16.43 -36.72
C ALA A 1143 17.37 16.19 -36.80
N LEU A 1144 16.72 15.93 -35.66
CA LEU A 1144 15.28 15.64 -35.57
C LEU A 1144 14.36 16.89 -35.65
N CYS A 1145 14.90 18.07 -35.95
CA CYS A 1145 14.14 19.30 -36.13
C CYS A 1145 14.41 19.98 -37.48
N ARG A 1146 14.71 19.22 -38.54
CA ARG A 1146 14.87 19.81 -39.88
C ARG A 1146 14.28 19.06 -41.08
N ASP A 1147 13.86 17.80 -40.93
CA ASP A 1147 13.11 17.07 -41.95
C ASP A 1147 11.98 16.25 -41.30
N ALA A 1148 10.73 16.61 -41.61
CA ALA A 1148 9.46 16.01 -41.17
C ALA A 1148 9.17 16.02 -39.65
#